data_AF-A0AAX2IDR3-F1
#
_entry.id   AF-A0AAX2IDR3-F1
#
_cell.length_a   1.000
_cell.length_b   1.000
_cell.length_c   1.000
_cell.angle_alpha   90.00
_cell.angle_beta   90.00
_cell.angle_gamma   90.00
#
_symmetry.space_group_name_H-M   'P 1'
#
loop_
_entity.id
_entity.type
_entity.pdbx_description
1 polymer ?
#
loop_
_entity_poly.entity_id
_entity_poly.type
_entity_poly.pdbx_seq_one_letter_code
_entity_poly.pdbx_strand_id
1 'polypeptide(L)'
;MAVLEASRGISYSKLRYSSWHFKKKLYFCRLNKTIFGKTLLHYKRQLAFIISLLVVSCCFWYAESFAFRTGGFNYTYPWVARDTIKKDTIEPKNDRRGRRIKPKKTSGKAKDSLKNDTIKKPKNTLEDIVKYKAKDSIVFNRVKNEIILYNETNVQYTDIDITAGVDVINYEKGEVYAGRLKDSLGEYSQHPVFKQGSDVIEPDSIRFNYRNQKAIIRNAYTKQDENNIKGEIIKKENDSTYFMRNAIITTAEDLDDPDYYIKVRKAKFVPKKKIIAGFSNMYIVDIPTPLAIPFAYYPMVSGRSSGLIFPTFGEVNNRGYFLQNIGYYFVISDNFDLSLTGDYYTNGSYGLRAQSAYVKRYKYSGSFNLSFENNIYSMKGLPDYSGSRMYNIQWSHSKDGKANPNSNFSASVNLSSNSRYYQESYNQVNTSNFLNNTMMSSISYSKTFPAYPSINLSLSASHSQNTNTKSIDMTLPSMRASMERIYPFAREGQAKKGLIKSLNFQYSMQADNRFATYDSLFFSKKMFDDAKNGVRHSIPMSTTAKLFKYVTLGLNSSLNETWQFKTIRRKDFNSNTGKVGIDTLSGFDRFMTYNLGASLGTTIYGTFRFGKNAKIQAIRHVMRPSVSYGYNPSFDQYYDYYISDAYGNRSQYTRFEGGIYGTPSLGESQSIGFSLANTFEAKVKQKDSTDAEPKKVMLLNSLNFSSNYNVITKQFSPLNITGGTSFFNNKLGVNFGATLNPYAIDNNGRQMEKWNINNGGSLFRLTNANISTNYSFSNKDKKDKNKDKNKQTGTVAGGRTDDLFGSSKPLSEVQDMDKNRKESEDKEEKKTYYKAAIPWDITLAHSLTYSNQARESTISNNSLMFSGNVSLTPKWQVGLSSGYDFVNQGFTYTQVRFERDLNSFRMSFQFTPFGYRSSWYFFIGIKASMLSDLKWEKNKEPDRVLR
;
A
#
# COMPACT_ATOMS: atom_id res chain seq x y z
N MET A 1 44.69 -52.78 17.16
CA MET A 1 43.96 -52.86 18.44
C MET A 1 42.48 -52.99 18.06
N ALA A 2 41.84 -54.16 18.11
CA ALA A 2 41.61 -55.05 19.27
C ALA A 2 40.63 -54.38 20.28
N VAL A 3 39.54 -55.00 20.77
CA VAL A 3 39.00 -56.38 20.62
C VAL A 3 37.50 -56.38 21.08
N LEU A 4 36.55 -57.31 20.85
CA LEU A 4 36.47 -58.67 20.25
C LEU A 4 35.09 -58.87 19.51
N GLU A 5 35.00 -59.93 18.71
CA GLU A 5 33.94 -60.99 18.55
C GLU A 5 32.54 -60.93 19.22
N ALA A 6 31.51 -61.71 18.78
CA ALA A 6 31.36 -62.67 17.65
C ALA A 6 29.88 -63.05 17.32
N SER A 7 29.66 -63.56 16.09
CA SER A 7 28.62 -64.54 15.68
C SER A 7 27.13 -64.13 15.73
N ARG A 8 26.15 -64.76 15.05
CA ARG A 8 25.96 -65.65 13.86
C ARG A 8 24.43 -65.63 13.59
N GLY A 9 23.84 -65.83 12.40
CA GLY A 9 24.35 -65.98 11.03
C GLY A 9 23.52 -66.99 10.20
N ILE A 10 22.95 -66.57 9.05
CA ILE A 10 22.47 -67.42 7.91
C ILE A 10 21.16 -68.24 8.19
N SER A 11 20.35 -68.74 7.23
CA SER A 11 19.70 -68.18 6.01
C SER A 11 18.71 -69.23 5.39
N TYR A 12 17.96 -68.84 4.34
CA TYR A 12 17.35 -69.67 3.27
C TYR A 12 16.10 -70.58 3.48
N SER A 13 14.98 -70.12 2.85
CA SER A 13 14.29 -70.78 1.70
C SER A 13 12.90 -71.46 1.84
N LYS A 14 12.24 -71.59 0.67
CA LYS A 14 11.15 -72.50 0.24
C LYS A 14 9.66 -72.22 0.57
N LEU A 15 8.99 -71.60 -0.42
CA LEU A 15 7.97 -72.20 -1.32
C LEU A 15 6.61 -72.79 -0.82
N ARG A 16 5.56 -72.37 -1.57
CA ARG A 16 4.28 -73.05 -1.97
C ARG A 16 3.00 -72.98 -1.11
N TYR A 17 1.93 -72.45 -1.75
CA TYR A 17 0.48 -72.85 -1.69
C TYR A 17 -0.22 -72.74 -0.30
N SER A 18 -1.56 -72.74 -0.12
CA SER A 18 -2.75 -72.88 -1.00
C SER A 18 -3.91 -71.98 -0.42
N SER A 19 -4.79 -71.31 -1.19
CA SER A 19 -6.09 -71.73 -1.79
C SER A 19 -7.36 -71.39 -0.95
N TRP A 20 -8.58 -71.59 -1.51
CA TRP A 20 -9.93 -71.22 -1.00
C TRP A 20 -10.21 -69.70 -0.81
N HIS A 21 -11.09 -68.99 -1.55
CA HIS A 21 -12.09 -69.27 -2.60
C HIS A 21 -13.50 -69.74 -2.15
N PHE A 22 -14.54 -68.90 -2.33
CA PHE A 22 -15.93 -69.35 -2.64
C PHE A 22 -16.76 -68.27 -3.39
N LYS A 23 -17.91 -68.67 -4.00
CA LYS A 23 -18.82 -67.90 -4.91
C LYS A 23 -20.26 -67.90 -4.31
N LYS A 24 -21.32 -67.17 -4.72
CA LYS A 24 -21.95 -66.72 -6.02
C LYS A 24 -22.69 -65.36 -5.76
N LYS A 25 -23.22 -64.52 -6.68
CA LYS A 25 -23.56 -64.48 -8.14
C LYS A 25 -24.98 -64.98 -8.55
N LEU A 26 -25.60 -64.27 -9.53
CA LEU A 26 -26.89 -64.48 -10.27
C LEU A 26 -28.19 -63.93 -9.58
N TYR A 27 -29.24 -63.39 -10.24
CA TYR A 27 -29.51 -63.01 -11.67
C TYR A 27 -30.73 -62.03 -11.84
N PHE A 28 -30.88 -61.42 -13.05
CA PHE A 28 -32.04 -60.84 -13.81
C PHE A 28 -33.37 -60.38 -13.10
N CYS A 29 -34.15 -59.38 -13.58
CA CYS A 29 -34.63 -59.15 -14.96
C CYS A 29 -35.04 -57.67 -15.31
N ARG A 30 -35.79 -57.46 -16.42
CA ARG A 30 -36.14 -56.17 -17.11
C ARG A 30 -37.51 -55.57 -16.73
N LEU A 31 -37.66 -54.25 -16.89
CA LEU A 31 -38.76 -53.61 -17.67
C LEU A 31 -38.49 -52.10 -17.98
N ASN A 32 -39.30 -51.49 -18.87
CA ASN A 32 -39.22 -50.11 -19.38
C ASN A 32 -40.03 -49.11 -18.48
N LYS A 33 -40.10 -47.77 -18.65
CA LYS A 33 -39.96 -46.90 -19.85
C LYS A 33 -39.76 -45.40 -19.50
N THR A 34 -39.02 -44.66 -20.35
CA THR A 34 -39.12 -43.19 -20.69
C THR A 34 -38.91 -42.02 -19.70
N ILE A 35 -37.91 -41.18 -20.06
CA ILE A 35 -37.90 -39.68 -20.12
C ILE A 35 -37.54 -38.86 -18.84
N PHE A 36 -36.83 -37.73 -19.07
CA PHE A 36 -36.11 -36.81 -18.14
C PHE A 36 -35.00 -37.46 -17.27
N GLY A 37 -33.80 -36.90 -17.13
CA GLY A 37 -33.15 -35.77 -17.82
C GLY A 37 -31.68 -35.62 -17.38
N LYS A 38 -30.71 -36.03 -18.21
CA LYS A 38 -29.29 -36.14 -17.82
C LYS A 38 -28.52 -34.81 -17.90
N THR A 39 -28.69 -33.91 -16.93
CA THR A 39 -27.92 -32.63 -16.88
C THR A 39 -27.26 -32.30 -15.53
N LEU A 40 -27.64 -32.92 -14.41
CA LEU A 40 -27.17 -32.49 -13.08
C LEU A 40 -25.85 -33.13 -12.59
N LEU A 41 -25.42 -34.27 -13.16
CA LEU A 41 -24.38 -35.09 -12.53
C LEU A 41 -22.93 -34.60 -12.74
N HIS A 42 -22.67 -33.80 -13.79
CA HIS A 42 -21.31 -33.38 -14.13
C HIS A 42 -20.78 -32.24 -13.25
N TYR A 43 -21.67 -31.31 -12.85
CA TYR A 43 -21.31 -30.17 -12.00
C TYR A 43 -20.80 -30.58 -10.62
N LYS A 44 -21.37 -31.62 -10.00
CA LYS A 44 -20.95 -32.08 -8.66
C LYS A 44 -19.48 -32.49 -8.61
N ARG A 45 -18.91 -33.09 -9.66
CA ARG A 45 -17.48 -33.47 -9.69
C ARG A 45 -16.54 -32.28 -9.79
N GLN A 46 -16.85 -31.28 -10.62
CA GLN A 46 -16.02 -30.08 -10.73
C GLN A 46 -16.15 -29.17 -9.50
N LEU A 47 -17.36 -29.00 -8.96
CA LEU A 47 -17.57 -28.26 -7.72
C LEU A 47 -16.86 -28.93 -6.54
N ALA A 48 -16.93 -30.26 -6.42
CA ALA A 48 -16.19 -31.01 -5.41
C ALA A 48 -14.67 -30.93 -5.57
N PHE A 49 -14.15 -30.79 -6.80
CA PHE A 49 -12.72 -30.60 -7.07
C PHE A 49 -12.25 -29.17 -6.71
N ILE A 50 -13.07 -28.15 -6.97
CA ILE A 50 -12.77 -26.77 -6.57
C ILE A 50 -12.86 -26.64 -5.04
N ILE A 51 -13.89 -27.24 -4.42
CA ILE A 51 -14.03 -27.29 -2.96
C ILE A 51 -12.90 -28.10 -2.32
N SER A 52 -12.48 -29.24 -2.88
CA SER A 52 -11.35 -29.99 -2.33
C SER A 52 -10.02 -29.27 -2.50
N LEU A 53 -9.81 -28.52 -3.60
CA LEU A 53 -8.61 -27.70 -3.80
C LEU A 53 -8.59 -26.49 -2.84
N LEU A 54 -9.74 -25.87 -2.57
CA LEU A 54 -9.88 -24.85 -1.51
C LEU A 54 -9.66 -25.44 -0.11
N VAL A 55 -10.26 -26.58 0.21
CA VAL A 55 -10.07 -27.26 1.50
C VAL A 55 -8.62 -27.69 1.68
N VAL A 56 -7.95 -28.23 0.65
CA VAL A 56 -6.52 -28.56 0.70
C VAL A 56 -5.67 -27.30 0.89
N SER A 57 -5.98 -26.19 0.21
CA SER A 57 -5.32 -24.90 0.42
C SER A 57 -5.47 -24.38 1.87
N CYS A 58 -6.65 -24.54 2.47
CA CYS A 58 -6.90 -24.20 3.87
C CYS A 58 -6.21 -25.17 4.85
N CYS A 59 -6.19 -26.48 4.56
CA CYS A 59 -5.50 -27.48 5.39
C CYS A 59 -3.97 -27.29 5.37
N PHE A 60 -3.39 -26.89 4.24
CA PHE A 60 -1.98 -26.47 4.18
C PHE A 60 -1.68 -25.18 4.96
N TRP A 61 -2.69 -24.43 5.40
CA TRP A 61 -2.56 -23.31 6.34
C TRP A 61 -2.69 -23.73 7.82
N TYR A 62 -3.20 -24.94 8.10
CA TYR A 62 -3.51 -25.43 9.45
C TYR A 62 -2.52 -26.48 9.99
N ALA A 63 -1.62 -27.01 9.15
CA ALA A 63 -0.76 -28.14 9.50
C ALA A 63 0.43 -27.83 10.47
N GLU A 64 0.73 -26.56 10.76
CA GLU A 64 1.78 -26.16 11.72
C GLU A 64 1.21 -25.77 13.10
N SER A 65 0.13 -26.42 13.56
CA SER A 65 -0.40 -26.23 14.91
C SER A 65 -1.03 -27.51 15.45
N PHE A 66 -0.63 -27.90 16.67
CA PHE A 66 -1.02 -29.10 17.40
C PHE A 66 -0.60 -30.45 16.79
N ALA A 67 0.61 -30.88 17.17
CA ALA A 67 0.80 -32.26 17.57
C ALA A 67 0.70 -32.34 19.11
N PHE A 68 -0.40 -32.84 19.67
CA PHE A 68 -0.41 -33.57 20.95
C PHE A 68 -1.72 -34.34 21.18
N ARG A 69 -1.56 -35.62 21.54
CA ARG A 69 -2.48 -36.62 22.15
C ARG A 69 -4.01 -36.50 22.00
N THR A 70 -4.60 -37.64 21.65
CA THR A 70 -6.02 -38.00 21.75
C THR A 70 -6.59 -37.86 23.17
N GLY A 71 -7.75 -37.21 23.27
CA GLY A 71 -8.63 -37.22 24.45
C GLY A 71 -9.99 -36.64 24.06
N GLY A 72 -11.03 -37.47 24.00
CA GLY A 72 -12.34 -37.06 23.47
C GLY A 72 -13.32 -36.66 24.58
N PHE A 73 -14.08 -35.58 24.36
CA PHE A 73 -15.28 -35.24 25.12
C PHE A 73 -16.31 -34.58 24.19
N ASN A 74 -17.56 -35.04 24.26
CA ASN A 74 -18.71 -34.38 23.62
C ASN A 74 -19.30 -33.35 24.58
N TYR A 75 -19.59 -32.13 24.10
CA TYR A 75 -20.69 -31.32 24.62
C TYR A 75 -21.21 -30.32 23.57
N THR A 76 -22.52 -30.29 23.38
CA THR A 76 -23.25 -29.33 22.56
C THR A 76 -23.92 -28.30 23.47
N TYR A 77 -23.67 -27.00 23.23
CA TYR A 77 -24.44 -25.90 23.82
C TYR A 77 -24.68 -24.78 22.79
N PRO A 78 -25.82 -24.07 22.85
CA PRO A 78 -26.22 -23.09 21.85
C PRO A 78 -25.52 -21.73 22.02
N TRP A 79 -25.55 -20.93 20.95
CA TRP A 79 -25.05 -19.56 20.94
C TRP A 79 -25.88 -18.64 21.85
N VAL A 80 -25.25 -18.10 22.90
CA VAL A 80 -25.71 -16.91 23.64
C VAL A 80 -24.50 -16.00 23.86
N ALA A 81 -24.54 -14.79 23.32
CA ALA A 81 -23.49 -13.81 23.55
C ALA A 81 -23.51 -13.35 25.02
N ARG A 82 -22.35 -13.45 25.71
CA ARG A 82 -22.14 -12.87 27.04
C ARG A 82 -21.10 -11.76 26.98
N ASP A 83 -21.45 -10.62 27.56
CA ASP A 83 -20.55 -9.48 27.72
C ASP A 83 -19.27 -9.88 28.48
N THR A 84 -18.12 -9.45 27.99
CA THR A 84 -16.81 -10.05 28.31
C THR A 84 -15.80 -9.07 28.93
N ILE A 85 -16.26 -8.19 29.82
CA ILE A 85 -15.36 -7.36 30.65
C ILE A 85 -14.77 -8.22 31.79
N LYS A 86 -13.67 -8.93 31.51
CA LYS A 86 -12.78 -9.44 32.57
C LYS A 86 -11.88 -8.32 33.10
N LYS A 87 -11.77 -8.23 34.43
CA LYS A 87 -10.66 -7.52 35.09
C LYS A 87 -9.50 -8.50 35.29
N ASP A 88 -8.47 -8.40 34.47
CA ASP A 88 -7.19 -9.06 34.76
C ASP A 88 -6.25 -8.07 35.44
N THR A 89 -5.89 -8.36 36.69
CA THR A 89 -4.93 -7.56 37.47
C THR A 89 -3.52 -8.02 37.12
N ILE A 90 -2.81 -7.25 36.30
CA ILE A 90 -1.45 -7.61 35.85
C ILE A 90 -0.40 -7.07 36.83
N GLU A 91 0.24 -7.96 37.59
CA GLU A 91 1.47 -7.62 38.33
C GLU A 91 2.67 -7.47 37.38
N PRO A 92 3.52 -6.45 37.54
CA PRO A 92 4.67 -6.24 36.67
C PRO A 92 5.85 -7.14 37.04
N LYS A 93 6.09 -8.19 36.24
CA LYS A 93 7.34 -8.99 36.29
C LYS A 93 8.54 -8.14 35.82
N ASN A 94 9.23 -7.50 36.76
CA ASN A 94 10.53 -6.89 36.53
C ASN A 94 11.63 -7.96 36.46
N ASP A 95 12.13 -8.26 35.26
CA ASP A 95 13.39 -8.99 35.09
C ASP A 95 14.57 -8.04 35.33
N ARG A 96 15.35 -8.30 36.38
CA ARG A 96 16.61 -7.60 36.67
C ARG A 96 17.68 -8.57 37.15
N ARG A 97 18.83 -8.50 36.48
CA ARG A 97 20.04 -9.28 36.78
C ARG A 97 20.55 -9.04 38.20
N GLY A 98 21.22 -10.06 38.75
CA GLY A 98 21.42 -10.21 40.19
C GLY A 98 22.13 -9.05 40.92
N ARG A 99 21.63 -8.74 42.11
CA ARG A 99 22.33 -8.06 43.20
C ARG A 99 21.97 -8.73 44.53
N ARG A 100 22.90 -8.71 45.50
CA ARG A 100 22.78 -9.44 46.79
C ARG A 100 21.48 -9.13 47.53
N ILE A 101 20.78 -10.19 47.95
CA ILE A 101 19.66 -10.12 48.89
C ILE A 101 20.22 -9.77 50.28
N LYS A 102 19.65 -8.77 50.96
CA LYS A 102 19.85 -8.54 52.41
C LYS A 102 18.84 -9.39 53.20
N PRO A 103 19.21 -9.99 54.34
CA PRO A 103 18.30 -10.84 55.11
C PRO A 103 17.12 -10.04 55.68
N LYS A 104 15.91 -10.58 55.53
CA LYS A 104 14.66 -10.01 56.04
C LYS A 104 14.53 -10.39 57.52
N LYS A 105 14.62 -9.42 58.44
CA LYS A 105 14.47 -9.67 59.89
C LYS A 105 13.10 -10.29 60.19
N THR A 106 13.10 -11.46 60.81
CA THR A 106 11.92 -12.08 61.43
C THR A 106 11.53 -11.31 62.69
N SER A 107 10.23 -11.06 62.87
CA SER A 107 9.68 -10.47 64.11
C SER A 107 8.25 -10.98 64.36
N GLY A 108 8.07 -12.30 64.34
CA GLY A 108 6.89 -12.94 64.90
C GLY A 108 7.06 -13.12 66.41
N LYS A 109 6.60 -12.17 67.22
CA LYS A 109 6.30 -12.43 68.64
C LYS A 109 4.82 -12.79 68.73
N ALA A 110 4.52 -13.91 69.39
CA ALA A 110 3.15 -14.26 69.73
C ALA A 110 2.54 -13.19 70.64
N LYS A 111 1.24 -12.93 70.50
CA LYS A 111 0.49 -12.12 71.47
C LYS A 111 -0.10 -13.03 72.53
N ASP A 112 0.39 -12.85 73.75
CA ASP A 112 -0.23 -13.36 74.97
C ASP A 112 -1.61 -12.71 75.19
N SER A 113 -2.52 -13.41 75.87
CA SER A 113 -3.93 -13.07 76.01
C SER A 113 -4.25 -12.38 77.34
N LEU A 114 -3.55 -11.29 77.64
CA LEU A 114 -3.83 -10.43 78.80
C LEU A 114 -4.31 -9.03 78.38
N LYS A 115 -5.28 -8.49 79.12
CA LYS A 115 -5.85 -7.15 78.89
C LYS A 115 -4.86 -6.07 79.34
N ASN A 116 -4.19 -5.41 78.40
CA ASN A 116 -3.66 -4.07 78.67
C ASN A 116 -4.81 -3.07 78.70
N ASP A 117 -5.18 -2.61 79.90
CA ASP A 117 -5.84 -1.33 80.03
C ASP A 117 -4.80 -0.22 79.89
N THR A 118 -5.00 0.65 78.89
CA THR A 118 -4.54 2.04 78.95
C THR A 118 -5.23 2.84 77.85
N ILE A 119 -5.79 3.98 78.25
CA ILE A 119 -6.44 5.02 77.45
C ILE A 119 -5.89 5.09 76.01
N LYS A 120 -6.74 4.81 75.02
CA LYS A 120 -6.43 5.10 73.61
C LYS A 120 -6.14 6.60 73.48
N LYS A 121 -4.90 6.97 73.17
CA LYS A 121 -4.62 8.31 72.63
C LYS A 121 -5.57 8.57 71.45
N PRO A 122 -6.27 9.72 71.38
CA PRO A 122 -7.04 10.05 70.20
C PRO A 122 -6.11 10.04 68.98
N LYS A 123 -6.60 9.57 67.83
CA LYS A 123 -5.89 9.84 66.57
C LYS A 123 -5.80 11.36 66.42
N ASN A 124 -4.59 11.88 66.21
CA ASN A 124 -4.40 13.28 65.83
C ASN A 124 -5.27 13.58 64.61
N THR A 125 -5.91 14.74 64.59
CA THR A 125 -6.93 15.14 63.59
C THR A 125 -6.34 15.52 62.23
N LEU A 126 -5.02 15.34 62.08
CA LEU A 126 -4.18 15.64 60.91
C LEU A 126 -3.17 14.49 60.77
N GLU A 127 -2.89 14.07 59.54
CA GLU A 127 -1.96 12.97 59.24
C GLU A 127 -0.52 13.45 59.00
N ASP A 128 -0.35 14.73 58.67
CA ASP A 128 0.93 15.43 58.46
C ASP A 128 0.85 16.88 58.99
N ILE A 129 1.97 17.61 58.98
CA ILE A 129 2.05 19.02 59.37
C ILE A 129 1.55 19.90 58.22
N VAL A 130 0.44 20.61 58.43
CA VAL A 130 0.02 21.70 57.52
C VAL A 130 1.06 22.81 57.60
N LYS A 131 1.77 23.06 56.49
CA LYS A 131 2.63 24.23 56.33
C LYS A 131 1.82 25.34 55.67
N TYR A 132 1.97 26.56 56.13
CA TYR A 132 1.28 27.70 55.54
C TYR A 132 2.13 28.96 55.58
N LYS A 133 1.93 29.83 54.59
CA LYS A 133 2.60 31.13 54.43
C LYS A 133 1.59 32.14 53.89
N ALA A 134 1.77 33.39 54.30
CA ALA A 134 1.09 34.57 53.76
C ALA A 134 2.13 35.69 53.62
N LYS A 135 1.83 36.71 52.82
CA LYS A 135 2.67 37.92 52.66
C LYS A 135 2.19 39.10 53.50
N ASP A 136 0.88 39.24 53.65
CA ASP A 136 0.26 40.32 54.43
C ASP A 136 0.01 39.88 55.88
N SER A 137 -0.96 38.98 56.09
CA SER A 137 -1.42 38.65 57.45
C SER A 137 -1.93 37.22 57.60
N ILE A 138 -1.90 36.73 58.85
CA ILE A 138 -2.44 35.43 59.27
C ILE A 138 -3.29 35.65 60.52
N VAL A 139 -4.59 35.36 60.44
CA VAL A 139 -5.57 35.64 61.49
C VAL A 139 -6.15 34.35 62.06
N PHE A 140 -5.96 34.11 63.35
CA PHE A 140 -6.43 32.92 64.07
C PHE A 140 -7.76 33.20 64.77
N ASN A 141 -8.89 32.87 64.13
CA ASN A 141 -10.21 33.00 64.71
C ASN A 141 -10.58 31.75 65.54
N ARG A 142 -10.18 31.76 66.82
CA ARG A 142 -10.49 30.70 67.80
C ARG A 142 -11.98 30.47 68.05
N VAL A 143 -12.85 31.45 67.79
CA VAL A 143 -14.31 31.33 68.02
C VAL A 143 -14.99 30.58 66.88
N LYS A 144 -14.50 30.72 65.64
CA LYS A 144 -15.02 30.03 64.45
C LYS A 144 -14.25 28.77 64.05
N ASN A 145 -13.16 28.47 64.77
CA ASN A 145 -12.18 27.45 64.44
C ASN A 145 -11.57 27.61 63.03
N GLU A 146 -11.18 28.84 62.70
CA GLU A 146 -10.70 29.27 61.38
C GLU A 146 -9.31 29.92 61.45
N ILE A 147 -8.43 29.58 60.52
CA ILE A 147 -7.19 30.30 60.23
C ILE A 147 -7.37 30.97 58.87
N ILE A 148 -7.20 32.28 58.80
CA ILE A 148 -7.32 33.05 57.55
C ILE A 148 -5.93 33.58 57.16
N LEU A 149 -5.54 33.41 55.91
CA LEU A 149 -4.29 33.90 55.32
C LEU A 149 -4.61 34.89 54.20
N TYR A 150 -3.83 35.97 54.09
CA TYR A 150 -4.01 37.02 53.09
C TYR A 150 -2.73 37.31 52.29
N ASN A 151 -2.93 37.53 50.98
CA ASN A 151 -1.94 37.97 49.98
C ASN A 151 -0.78 36.97 49.75
N GLU A 152 -0.61 36.53 48.50
CA GLU A 152 0.40 35.53 48.09
C GLU A 152 0.45 34.34 49.06
N THR A 153 -0.73 33.76 49.34
CA THR A 153 -0.86 32.67 50.28
C THR A 153 -0.32 31.38 49.69
N ASN A 154 0.23 30.52 50.55
CA ASN A 154 0.60 29.16 50.21
C ASN A 154 0.24 28.22 51.35
N VAL A 155 -0.45 27.11 51.05
CA VAL A 155 -0.84 26.08 52.02
C VAL A 155 -0.47 24.71 51.46
N GLN A 156 0.42 24.01 52.16
CA GLN A 156 0.92 22.69 51.79
C GLN A 156 0.52 21.64 52.85
N TYR A 157 -0.03 20.52 52.39
CA TYR A 157 -0.42 19.38 53.21
C TYR A 157 -0.35 18.09 52.38
N THR A 158 0.38 17.08 52.87
CA THR A 158 0.64 15.80 52.19
C THR A 158 1.16 15.95 50.74
N ASP A 159 0.28 15.78 49.76
CA ASP A 159 0.48 15.78 48.31
C ASP A 159 -0.15 17.01 47.63
N ILE A 160 -0.73 17.90 48.45
CA ILE A 160 -1.50 19.07 48.05
C ILE A 160 -0.67 20.34 48.29
N ASP A 161 -0.62 21.18 47.26
CA ASP A 161 -0.03 22.52 47.30
C ASP A 161 -1.07 23.51 46.75
N ILE A 162 -1.50 24.46 47.59
CA ILE A 162 -2.46 25.50 47.23
C ILE A 162 -1.73 26.84 47.30
N THR A 163 -1.87 27.66 46.26
CA THR A 163 -1.56 29.10 46.34
C THR A 163 -2.81 29.91 46.01
N ALA A 164 -2.99 31.08 46.63
CA ALA A 164 -4.16 31.92 46.42
C ALA A 164 -3.91 33.38 46.86
N GLY A 165 -4.94 34.22 46.72
CA GLY A 165 -4.97 35.56 47.31
C GLY A 165 -5.54 35.59 48.74
N VAL A 166 -6.46 34.66 49.06
CA VAL A 166 -7.00 34.45 50.40
C VAL A 166 -7.23 32.95 50.61
N ASP A 167 -6.75 32.40 51.73
CA ASP A 167 -7.05 31.03 52.18
C ASP A 167 -7.75 31.06 53.56
N VAL A 168 -8.80 30.26 53.72
CA VAL A 168 -9.53 30.07 54.98
C VAL A 168 -9.55 28.58 55.33
N ILE A 169 -8.82 28.21 56.38
CA ILE A 169 -8.71 26.84 56.89
C ILE A 169 -9.63 26.69 58.11
N ASN A 170 -10.79 26.04 57.94
CA ASN A 170 -11.66 25.65 59.05
C ASN A 170 -11.26 24.25 59.56
N TYR A 171 -10.47 24.21 60.63
CA TYR A 171 -9.86 22.98 61.14
C TYR A 171 -10.85 22.08 61.92
N GLU A 172 -11.98 22.62 62.36
CA GLU A 172 -13.06 21.85 62.99
C GLU A 172 -13.80 20.98 61.98
N LYS A 173 -14.19 21.54 60.82
CA LYS A 173 -14.88 20.82 59.73
C LYS A 173 -13.91 20.03 58.84
N GLY A 174 -12.65 20.45 58.80
CA GLY A 174 -11.63 19.90 57.91
C GLY A 174 -11.75 20.44 56.50
N GLU A 175 -12.05 21.73 56.35
CA GLU A 175 -12.25 22.41 55.06
C GLU A 175 -11.24 23.53 54.85
N VAL A 176 -10.73 23.65 53.63
CA VAL A 176 -9.96 24.80 53.14
C VAL A 176 -10.77 25.47 52.04
N TYR A 177 -10.93 26.79 52.12
CA TYR A 177 -11.47 27.61 51.05
C TYR A 177 -10.39 28.58 50.54
N ALA A 178 -10.06 28.48 49.26
CA ALA A 178 -9.11 29.36 48.58
C ALA A 178 -9.83 30.25 47.57
N GLY A 179 -9.44 31.53 47.46
CA GLY A 179 -10.05 32.50 46.57
C GLY A 179 -9.11 33.65 46.16
N ARG A 180 -9.58 34.43 45.17
CA ARG A 180 -8.93 35.67 44.71
C ARG A 180 -8.96 36.78 45.77
N LEU A 181 -7.89 37.56 45.82
CA LEU A 181 -7.83 38.82 46.58
C LEU A 181 -8.44 39.95 45.74
N LYS A 182 -8.97 41.00 46.38
CA LYS A 182 -9.31 42.25 45.69
C LYS A 182 -8.16 43.22 45.76
N ASP A 183 -7.82 43.84 44.63
CA ASP A 183 -6.94 45.00 44.58
C ASP A 183 -7.69 46.26 45.05
N SER A 184 -6.93 47.32 45.33
CA SER A 184 -7.32 48.70 45.58
C SER A 184 -8.36 49.27 44.60
N LEU A 185 -8.33 48.85 43.33
CA LEU A 185 -9.31 49.23 42.30
C LEU A 185 -10.61 48.38 42.32
N GLY A 186 -10.74 47.43 43.25
CA GLY A 186 -11.90 46.55 43.41
C GLY A 186 -11.86 45.27 42.57
N GLU A 187 -10.96 45.19 41.59
CA GLU A 187 -10.73 44.05 40.70
C GLU A 187 -10.14 42.84 41.43
N TYR A 188 -10.45 41.64 40.93
CA TYR A 188 -10.00 40.38 41.54
C TYR A 188 -8.70 39.87 40.94
N SER A 189 -7.65 39.79 41.75
CA SER A 189 -6.33 39.28 41.39
C SER A 189 -5.94 38.03 42.19
N GLN A 190 -4.76 37.46 41.89
CA GLN A 190 -4.23 36.26 42.57
C GLN A 190 -5.19 35.06 42.50
N HIS A 191 -5.40 34.55 41.29
CA HIS A 191 -6.14 33.30 41.05
C HIS A 191 -5.55 32.15 41.88
N PRO A 192 -6.38 31.40 42.61
CA PRO A 192 -5.96 30.15 43.20
C PRO A 192 -5.30 29.21 42.18
N VAL A 193 -4.23 28.54 42.59
CA VAL A 193 -3.64 27.39 41.89
C VAL A 193 -3.66 26.23 42.87
N PHE A 194 -4.46 25.21 42.56
CA PHE A 194 -4.56 23.98 43.34
C PHE A 194 -3.80 22.87 42.62
N LYS A 195 -2.81 22.30 43.28
CA LYS A 195 -2.00 21.19 42.77
C LYS A 195 -2.14 19.98 43.69
N GLN A 196 -2.45 18.83 43.10
CA GLN A 196 -2.42 17.53 43.80
C GLN A 196 -1.55 16.54 43.02
N GLY A 197 -0.35 16.26 43.52
CA GLY A 197 0.63 15.42 42.83
C GLY A 197 1.06 15.97 41.46
N SER A 198 0.62 15.32 40.38
CA SER A 198 0.83 15.75 38.98
C SER A 198 -0.21 16.75 38.49
N ASP A 199 -1.38 16.80 39.11
CA ASP A 199 -2.57 17.40 38.51
C ASP A 199 -2.70 18.84 39.04
N VAL A 200 -2.76 19.81 38.12
CA VAL A 200 -2.88 21.25 38.42
C VAL A 200 -4.22 21.75 37.91
N ILE A 201 -4.88 22.56 38.72
CA ILE A 201 -6.16 23.21 38.42
C ILE A 201 -6.06 24.67 38.86
N GLU A 202 -6.49 25.58 37.99
CA GLU A 202 -6.52 27.03 38.25
C GLU A 202 -7.99 27.49 38.27
N PRO A 203 -8.58 27.69 39.47
CA PRO A 203 -9.97 28.15 39.60
C PRO A 203 -10.12 29.54 40.23
N ASP A 204 -11.23 30.22 39.92
CA ASP A 204 -11.68 31.45 40.64
C ASP A 204 -11.75 31.26 42.15
N SER A 205 -12.20 30.08 42.58
CA SER A 205 -12.18 29.64 43.97
C SER A 205 -12.39 28.13 44.10
N ILE A 206 -11.83 27.54 45.16
CA ILE A 206 -11.98 26.14 45.52
C ILE A 206 -12.35 26.01 47.00
N ARG A 207 -13.32 25.14 47.31
CA ARG A 207 -13.55 24.63 48.66
C ARG A 207 -13.24 23.15 48.67
N PHE A 208 -12.24 22.74 49.43
CA PHE A 208 -11.75 21.37 49.53
C PHE A 208 -11.86 20.85 50.97
N ASN A 209 -12.41 19.65 51.15
CA ASN A 209 -12.47 18.99 52.45
C ASN A 209 -11.38 17.90 52.53
N TYR A 210 -10.34 18.14 53.32
CA TYR A 210 -9.17 17.24 53.38
C TYR A 210 -9.42 15.93 54.14
N ARG A 211 -10.54 15.80 54.87
CA ARG A 211 -10.92 14.56 55.57
C ARG A 211 -11.65 13.55 54.68
N ASN A 212 -12.31 14.02 53.61
CA ASN A 212 -13.07 13.16 52.69
C ASN A 212 -12.73 13.36 51.20
N GLN A 213 -11.72 14.20 50.91
CA GLN A 213 -11.17 14.52 49.59
C GLN A 213 -12.20 15.10 48.58
N LYS A 214 -13.35 15.57 49.05
CA LYS A 214 -14.36 16.21 48.19
C LYS A 214 -14.01 17.67 47.96
N ALA A 215 -14.28 18.15 46.74
CA ALA A 215 -14.04 19.52 46.34
C ALA A 215 -15.26 20.12 45.63
N ILE A 216 -15.52 21.40 45.85
CA ILE A 216 -16.33 22.24 44.97
C ILE A 216 -15.40 23.32 44.41
N ILE A 217 -15.23 23.31 43.10
CA ILE A 217 -14.33 24.18 42.36
C ILE A 217 -15.19 25.04 41.43
N ARG A 218 -14.93 26.35 41.36
CA ARG A 218 -15.67 27.29 40.51
C ARG A 218 -14.78 27.88 39.42
N ASN A 219 -15.32 27.99 38.21
CA ASN A 219 -14.63 28.50 37.01
C ASN A 219 -13.20 27.93 36.90
N ALA A 220 -13.12 26.61 36.80
CA ALA A 220 -11.86 25.89 36.79
C ALA A 220 -11.45 25.50 35.37
N TYR A 221 -10.18 25.72 35.03
CA TYR A 221 -9.56 25.24 33.80
C TYR A 221 -8.86 23.91 34.03
N THR A 222 -8.93 23.01 33.06
CA THR A 222 -8.09 21.81 33.00
C THR A 222 -7.85 21.39 31.55
N LYS A 223 -6.66 20.87 31.25
CA LYS A 223 -6.25 20.40 29.93
C LYS A 223 -6.13 18.87 29.95
N GLN A 224 -6.78 18.21 28.99
CA GLN A 224 -6.75 16.76 28.87
C GLN A 224 -6.59 16.32 27.41
N ASP A 225 -5.46 15.66 27.14
CA ASP A 225 -5.05 15.21 25.81
C ASP A 225 -4.99 16.41 24.82
N GLU A 226 -5.77 16.38 23.74
CA GLU A 226 -5.89 17.50 22.78
C GLU A 226 -6.92 18.57 23.21
N ASN A 227 -7.71 18.32 24.26
CA ASN A 227 -8.86 19.16 24.63
C ASN A 227 -8.57 20.04 25.85
N ASN A 228 -9.11 21.25 25.83
CA ASN A 228 -9.19 22.16 26.96
C ASN A 228 -10.63 22.18 27.49
N ILE A 229 -10.79 22.14 28.82
CA ILE A 229 -12.09 22.07 29.50
C ILE A 229 -12.18 23.18 30.56
N LYS A 230 -13.20 24.04 30.44
CA LYS A 230 -13.50 25.16 31.34
C LYS A 230 -14.84 24.89 32.02
N GLY A 231 -14.86 24.72 33.34
CA GLY A 231 -16.05 24.30 34.10
C GLY A 231 -16.54 25.34 35.10
N GLU A 232 -17.77 25.86 34.91
CA GLU A 232 -18.41 26.84 35.81
C GLU A 232 -18.47 26.33 37.26
N ILE A 233 -18.94 25.08 37.44
CA ILE A 233 -18.90 24.39 38.74
C ILE A 233 -18.46 22.95 38.54
N ILE A 234 -17.36 22.56 39.17
CA ILE A 234 -16.85 21.19 39.22
C ILE A 234 -16.95 20.66 40.64
N LYS A 235 -17.58 19.49 40.83
CA LYS A 235 -17.66 18.76 42.10
C LYS A 235 -16.81 17.48 42.03
N LYS A 236 -15.73 17.42 42.80
CA LYS A 236 -14.99 16.18 43.07
C LYS A 236 -15.75 15.39 44.14
N GLU A 237 -16.28 14.23 43.79
CA GLU A 237 -16.99 13.33 44.72
C GLU A 237 -16.05 12.31 45.36
N ASN A 238 -14.97 11.97 44.65
CA ASN A 238 -13.80 11.18 45.05
C ASN A 238 -12.74 11.31 43.93
N ASP A 239 -11.53 10.81 44.15
CA ASP A 239 -10.42 10.85 43.18
C ASP A 239 -10.74 10.23 41.80
N SER A 240 -11.75 9.36 41.72
CA SER A 240 -12.20 8.73 40.47
C SER A 240 -13.45 9.35 39.84
N THR A 241 -14.08 10.36 40.44
CA THR A 241 -15.38 10.86 39.99
C THR A 241 -15.53 12.38 40.14
N TYR A 242 -15.67 13.05 39.00
CA TYR A 242 -15.95 14.48 38.91
C TYR A 242 -17.28 14.71 38.22
N PHE A 243 -18.07 15.67 38.71
CA PHE A 243 -19.28 16.15 38.05
C PHE A 243 -19.07 17.61 37.66
N MET A 244 -19.44 17.99 36.44
CA MET A 244 -19.31 19.36 35.94
C MET A 244 -20.69 19.89 35.55
N ARG A 245 -20.98 21.16 35.87
CA ARG A 245 -22.14 21.92 35.39
C ARG A 245 -21.63 23.00 34.44
N ASN A 246 -22.35 23.19 33.34
CA ASN A 246 -22.03 24.19 32.30
C ASN A 246 -20.54 24.16 31.89
N ALA A 247 -20.05 22.98 31.52
CA ALA A 247 -18.69 22.81 31.03
C ALA A 247 -18.60 23.24 29.57
N ILE A 248 -17.52 23.92 29.23
CA ILE A 248 -17.09 24.30 27.89
C ILE A 248 -15.96 23.35 27.51
N ILE A 249 -16.09 22.66 26.37
CA ILE A 249 -15.06 21.78 25.81
C ILE A 249 -14.63 22.34 24.45
N THR A 250 -13.33 22.60 24.27
CA THR A 250 -12.76 23.10 23.01
C THR A 250 -11.37 22.52 22.77
N THR A 251 -10.83 22.73 21.57
CA THR A 251 -9.44 22.45 21.20
C THR A 251 -8.71 23.71 20.72
N ALA A 252 -9.36 24.88 20.87
CA ALA A 252 -8.74 26.18 20.67
C ALA A 252 -7.58 26.39 21.66
N GLU A 253 -6.54 27.10 21.21
CA GLU A 253 -5.38 27.49 22.03
C GLU A 253 -5.77 28.60 23.04
N ASP A 254 -6.67 29.51 22.63
CA ASP A 254 -7.34 30.48 23.48
C ASP A 254 -8.59 29.86 24.17
N LEU A 255 -8.86 30.27 25.41
CA LEU A 255 -9.95 29.77 26.26
C LEU A 255 -10.89 30.86 26.79
N ASP A 256 -10.59 32.12 26.48
CA ASP A 256 -11.45 33.27 26.76
C ASP A 256 -12.15 33.75 25.48
N ASP A 257 -11.51 33.65 24.31
CA ASP A 257 -12.14 33.73 22.98
C ASP A 257 -11.86 32.47 22.10
N PRO A 258 -12.51 31.32 22.38
CA PRO A 258 -12.29 30.09 21.63
C PRO A 258 -13.09 30.05 20.31
N ASP A 259 -12.40 29.79 19.18
CA ASP A 259 -12.96 29.63 17.80
C ASP A 259 -14.33 28.91 17.77
N TYR A 260 -14.44 27.86 18.58
CA TYR A 260 -15.64 27.07 18.81
C TYR A 260 -15.62 26.45 20.20
N TYR A 261 -16.78 26.01 20.68
CA TYR A 261 -16.84 25.12 21.85
C TYR A 261 -18.14 24.31 21.93
N ILE A 262 -18.12 23.22 22.70
CA ILE A 262 -19.29 22.41 23.04
C ILE A 262 -19.69 22.71 24.50
N LYS A 263 -20.86 23.31 24.71
CA LYS A 263 -21.37 23.70 26.04
C LYS A 263 -22.22 22.58 26.65
N VAL A 264 -21.59 21.73 27.45
CA VAL A 264 -22.21 20.60 28.13
C VAL A 264 -22.91 21.07 29.41
N ARG A 265 -24.24 21.01 29.49
CA ARG A 265 -24.99 21.52 30.67
C ARG A 265 -24.72 20.72 31.95
N LYS A 266 -24.52 19.40 31.82
CA LYS A 266 -24.13 18.48 32.90
C LYS A 266 -23.21 17.40 32.34
N ALA A 267 -22.05 17.20 32.95
CA ALA A 267 -21.12 16.12 32.62
C ALA A 267 -20.74 15.29 33.87
N LYS A 268 -20.41 14.02 33.65
CA LYS A 268 -19.72 13.16 34.61
C LYS A 268 -18.42 12.68 34.00
N PHE A 269 -17.30 13.11 34.57
CA PHE A 269 -15.95 12.74 34.18
C PHE A 269 -15.41 11.66 35.13
N VAL A 270 -14.88 10.58 34.54
CA VAL A 270 -14.24 9.46 35.23
C VAL A 270 -12.86 9.28 34.58
N PRO A 271 -11.78 9.77 35.22
CA PRO A 271 -10.43 9.76 34.65
C PRO A 271 -10.01 8.37 34.13
N LYS A 272 -9.33 8.37 32.97
CA LYS A 272 -8.80 7.16 32.30
C LYS A 272 -9.87 6.09 32.01
N LYS A 273 -11.15 6.48 31.94
CA LYS A 273 -12.29 5.60 31.65
C LYS A 273 -13.34 6.21 30.73
N LYS A 274 -13.95 7.36 31.08
CA LYS A 274 -15.00 7.99 30.26
C LYS A 274 -15.41 9.41 30.67
N ILE A 275 -15.86 10.19 29.68
CA ILE A 275 -16.81 11.30 29.88
C ILE A 275 -18.21 10.80 29.54
N ILE A 276 -19.19 11.15 30.38
CA ILE A 276 -20.61 11.10 30.06
C ILE A 276 -21.12 12.54 30.03
N ALA A 277 -21.52 13.02 28.85
CA ALA A 277 -22.13 14.33 28.67
C ALA A 277 -23.65 14.18 28.54
N GLY A 278 -24.41 15.03 29.23
CA GLY A 278 -25.84 15.21 28.99
C GLY A 278 -26.08 16.16 27.82
N PHE A 279 -27.20 16.89 27.86
CA PHE A 279 -27.54 17.86 26.83
C PHE A 279 -26.41 18.88 26.62
N SER A 280 -25.94 18.94 25.37
CA SER A 280 -24.78 19.70 24.93
C SER A 280 -25.12 20.39 23.61
N ASN A 281 -24.66 21.63 23.41
CA ASN A 281 -24.81 22.30 22.11
C ASN A 281 -23.51 22.97 21.69
N MET A 282 -23.22 22.94 20.39
CA MET A 282 -22.00 23.53 19.82
C MET A 282 -22.22 25.03 19.53
N TYR A 283 -21.20 25.84 19.85
CA TYR A 283 -21.08 27.24 19.53
C TYR A 283 -19.87 27.45 18.61
N ILE A 284 -19.93 28.45 17.74
CA ILE A 284 -18.84 28.92 16.89
C ILE A 284 -18.79 30.44 17.05
N VAL A 285 -17.68 31.00 17.53
CA VAL A 285 -17.52 32.42 17.90
C VAL A 285 -18.74 32.93 18.69
N ASP A 286 -19.01 32.28 19.82
CA ASP A 286 -20.18 32.48 20.71
C ASP A 286 -21.60 32.38 20.10
N ILE A 287 -21.75 32.11 18.80
CA ILE A 287 -23.05 31.89 18.16
C ILE A 287 -23.49 30.42 18.35
N PRO A 288 -24.65 30.15 18.98
CA PRO A 288 -25.16 28.79 19.15
C PRO A 288 -25.58 28.20 17.80
N THR A 289 -24.98 27.08 17.42
CA THR A 289 -25.42 26.30 16.25
C THR A 289 -26.67 25.47 16.58
N PRO A 290 -27.47 25.05 15.58
CA PRO A 290 -28.56 24.09 15.77
C PRO A 290 -28.11 22.69 16.22
N LEU A 291 -26.80 22.41 16.29
CA LEU A 291 -26.27 21.10 16.64
C LEU A 291 -26.37 20.86 18.15
N ALA A 292 -27.49 20.25 18.55
CA ALA A 292 -27.77 19.78 19.90
C ALA A 292 -27.54 18.27 20.02
N ILE A 293 -26.66 17.87 20.94
CA ILE A 293 -26.41 16.47 21.30
C ILE A 293 -27.13 16.19 22.63
N PRO A 294 -28.19 15.36 22.66
CA PRO A 294 -28.99 15.17 23.88
C PRO A 294 -28.23 14.39 24.97
N PHE A 295 -27.33 13.51 24.55
CA PHE A 295 -26.46 12.70 25.40
C PHE A 295 -25.25 12.23 24.57
N ALA A 296 -24.05 12.20 25.17
CA ALA A 296 -22.86 11.64 24.55
C ALA A 296 -22.02 10.83 25.54
N TYR A 297 -21.36 9.79 25.02
CA TYR A 297 -20.51 8.88 25.77
C TYR A 297 -19.14 8.80 25.08
N TYR A 298 -18.11 9.37 25.70
CA TYR A 298 -16.75 9.34 25.17
C TYR A 298 -15.91 8.38 26.03
N PRO A 299 -15.54 7.18 25.52
CA PRO A 299 -14.64 6.29 26.22
C PRO A 299 -13.21 6.87 26.20
N MET A 300 -12.57 6.92 27.37
CA MET A 300 -11.22 7.46 27.53
C MET A 300 -10.20 6.32 27.66
N VAL A 301 -10.18 5.48 26.63
CA VAL A 301 -9.30 4.31 26.55
C VAL A 301 -8.17 4.58 25.56
N SER A 302 -6.93 4.38 26.00
CA SER A 302 -5.74 4.57 25.16
C SER A 302 -5.54 3.36 24.23
N GLY A 303 -6.27 3.27 23.13
CA GLY A 303 -6.13 2.18 22.15
C GLY A 303 -7.27 2.08 21.14
N ARG A 304 -7.26 1.00 20.34
CA ARG A 304 -8.35 0.62 19.44
C ARG A 304 -9.54 0.13 20.27
N SER A 305 -10.71 0.75 20.11
CA SER A 305 -11.98 0.32 20.74
C SER A 305 -13.09 0.14 19.72
N SER A 306 -13.94 -0.85 19.91
CA SER A 306 -15.15 -1.04 19.08
C SER A 306 -16.15 0.10 19.30
N GLY A 307 -16.88 0.51 18.26
CA GLY A 307 -17.86 1.59 18.35
C GLY A 307 -18.64 1.86 17.07
N LEU A 308 -19.68 2.68 17.18
CA LEU A 308 -20.44 3.17 16.02
C LEU A 308 -19.58 4.14 15.21
N ILE A 309 -19.70 4.07 13.88
CA ILE A 309 -19.10 5.02 12.94
C ILE A 309 -20.17 6.06 12.62
N PHE A 310 -19.87 7.34 12.88
CA PHE A 310 -20.85 8.40 12.68
C PHE A 310 -21.05 8.67 11.18
N PRO A 311 -22.31 8.71 10.69
CA PRO A 311 -22.57 8.91 9.27
C PRO A 311 -22.25 10.33 8.80
N THR A 312 -21.94 10.43 7.51
CA THR A 312 -21.83 11.71 6.80
C THR A 312 -23.14 11.99 6.08
N PHE A 313 -23.75 13.13 6.37
CA PHE A 313 -24.98 13.62 5.75
C PHE A 313 -24.64 14.63 4.65
N GLY A 314 -25.38 14.64 3.55
CA GLY A 314 -25.20 15.62 2.49
C GLY A 314 -26.20 15.49 1.35
N GLU A 315 -25.89 16.12 0.22
CA GLU A 315 -26.73 16.16 -0.98
C GLU A 315 -25.85 16.09 -2.23
N VAL A 316 -26.29 15.36 -3.25
CA VAL A 316 -25.69 15.32 -4.60
C VAL A 316 -26.77 15.56 -5.64
N ASN A 317 -26.58 16.54 -6.54
CA ASN A 317 -27.54 16.96 -7.57
C ASN A 317 -28.27 15.80 -8.28
N ASN A 318 -27.54 14.74 -8.63
CA ASN A 318 -28.06 13.63 -9.46
C ASN A 318 -28.66 12.46 -8.65
N ARG A 319 -28.58 12.49 -7.30
CA ARG A 319 -29.08 11.41 -6.41
C ARG A 319 -29.86 11.89 -5.16
N GLY A 320 -29.95 13.21 -4.95
CA GLY A 320 -30.60 13.84 -3.81
C GLY A 320 -29.78 13.74 -2.52
N TYR A 321 -30.48 13.78 -1.38
CA TYR A 321 -29.88 13.67 -0.05
C TYR A 321 -29.31 12.27 0.22
N PHE A 322 -28.26 12.20 1.03
CA PHE A 322 -27.58 10.96 1.36
C PHE A 322 -27.20 10.82 2.84
N LEU A 323 -27.03 9.56 3.25
CA LEU A 323 -26.49 9.10 4.51
C LEU A 323 -25.36 8.11 4.19
N GLN A 324 -24.12 8.57 4.21
CA GLN A 324 -22.92 7.78 3.90
C GLN A 324 -22.22 7.30 5.19
N ASN A 325 -21.44 6.23 5.08
CA ASN A 325 -20.58 5.70 6.14
C ASN A 325 -21.28 5.29 7.45
N ILE A 326 -22.61 5.10 7.49
CA ILE A 326 -23.28 4.59 8.70
C ILE A 326 -22.79 3.17 8.99
N GLY A 327 -22.28 2.90 10.19
CA GLY A 327 -21.67 1.60 10.44
C GLY A 327 -21.17 1.34 11.85
N TYR A 328 -20.39 0.28 11.99
CA TYR A 328 -19.76 -0.13 13.24
C TYR A 328 -18.35 -0.67 12.98
N TYR A 329 -17.42 -0.25 13.83
CA TYR A 329 -16.04 -0.72 13.86
C TYR A 329 -15.86 -1.76 14.97
N PHE A 330 -15.42 -2.95 14.59
CA PHE A 330 -15.22 -4.11 15.45
C PHE A 330 -13.72 -4.35 15.68
N VAL A 331 -13.27 -4.17 16.91
CA VAL A 331 -11.94 -4.65 17.36
C VAL A 331 -12.09 -6.10 17.78
N ILE A 332 -11.81 -7.01 16.85
CA ILE A 332 -12.02 -8.46 17.03
C ILE A 332 -10.82 -9.10 17.75
N SER A 333 -9.61 -8.60 17.51
CA SER A 333 -8.42 -8.91 18.32
C SER A 333 -7.32 -7.87 18.13
N ASP A 334 -6.27 -7.93 18.96
CA ASP A 334 -5.04 -7.14 18.79
C ASP A 334 -4.49 -7.17 17.35
N ASN A 335 -4.64 -8.30 16.65
CA ASN A 335 -4.10 -8.51 15.30
C ASN A 335 -5.12 -8.29 14.16
N PHE A 336 -6.39 -8.00 14.43
CA PHE A 336 -7.47 -8.00 13.42
C PHE A 336 -8.64 -7.08 13.82
N ASP A 337 -8.96 -6.13 12.95
CA ASP A 337 -10.19 -5.33 13.02
C ASP A 337 -11.10 -5.54 11.80
N LEU A 338 -12.33 -5.07 11.90
CA LEU A 338 -13.32 -5.03 10.81
C LEU A 338 -14.18 -3.78 10.96
N SER A 339 -14.16 -2.88 9.98
CA SER A 339 -15.16 -1.84 9.78
C SER A 339 -16.23 -2.34 8.81
N LEU A 340 -17.50 -2.21 9.19
CA LEU A 340 -18.63 -2.45 8.30
C LEU A 340 -19.48 -1.18 8.24
N THR A 341 -19.62 -0.61 7.05
CA THR A 341 -20.39 0.61 6.78
C THR A 341 -21.34 0.44 5.60
N GLY A 342 -22.38 1.27 5.55
CA GLY A 342 -23.30 1.39 4.44
C GLY A 342 -23.49 2.85 4.01
N ASP A 343 -23.89 3.01 2.75
CA ASP A 343 -24.29 4.29 2.15
C ASP A 343 -25.74 4.17 1.67
N TYR A 344 -26.56 5.20 1.84
CA TYR A 344 -27.95 5.25 1.36
C TYR A 344 -28.28 6.64 0.79
N TYR A 345 -29.06 6.68 -0.29
CA TYR A 345 -29.48 7.91 -0.97
C TYR A 345 -30.99 7.94 -1.17
N THR A 346 -31.59 9.13 -1.14
CA THR A 346 -33.04 9.32 -1.33
C THR A 346 -33.57 8.82 -2.67
N ASN A 347 -32.74 8.72 -3.71
CA ASN A 347 -33.15 8.13 -4.99
C ASN A 347 -33.13 6.58 -5.03
N GLY A 348 -32.94 5.92 -3.88
CA GLY A 348 -32.86 4.46 -3.76
C GLY A 348 -31.50 3.85 -4.09
N SER A 349 -30.48 4.68 -4.38
CA SER A 349 -29.10 4.21 -4.48
C SER A 349 -28.57 3.79 -3.11
N TYR A 350 -27.70 2.78 -3.08
CA TYR A 350 -27.06 2.34 -1.84
C TYR A 350 -25.65 1.77 -2.06
N GLY A 351 -24.89 1.66 -0.98
CA GLY A 351 -23.56 1.06 -0.94
C GLY A 351 -23.34 0.27 0.36
N LEU A 352 -22.42 -0.69 0.32
CA LEU A 352 -21.98 -1.49 1.46
C LEU A 352 -20.46 -1.65 1.38
N ARG A 353 -19.75 -1.40 2.48
CA ARG A 353 -18.28 -1.47 2.54
C ARG A 353 -17.85 -2.27 3.76
N ALA A 354 -17.01 -3.26 3.53
CA ALA A 354 -16.31 -4.01 4.58
C ALA A 354 -14.81 -3.79 4.42
N GLN A 355 -14.17 -3.22 5.42
CA GLN A 355 -12.73 -2.92 5.44
C GLN A 355 -12.10 -3.59 6.66
N SER A 356 -10.94 -4.22 6.50
CA SER A 356 -10.24 -4.90 7.59
C SER A 356 -8.74 -4.74 7.46
N ALA A 357 -8.08 -4.33 8.54
CA ALA A 357 -6.64 -4.38 8.69
C ALA A 357 -6.23 -5.55 9.60
N TYR A 358 -5.18 -6.27 9.20
CA TYR A 358 -4.65 -7.38 10.01
C TYR A 358 -3.13 -7.42 10.02
N VAL A 359 -2.55 -7.46 11.22
CA VAL A 359 -1.10 -7.43 11.44
C VAL A 359 -0.74 -8.35 12.59
N LYS A 360 0.02 -9.41 12.29
CA LYS A 360 0.61 -10.33 13.26
C LYS A 360 2.13 -10.26 13.13
N ARG A 361 2.75 -9.52 14.06
CA ARG A 361 4.20 -9.23 14.11
C ARG A 361 5.02 -10.51 13.92
N TYR A 362 6.02 -10.46 13.05
CA TYR A 362 6.87 -11.61 12.68
C TYR A 362 6.16 -12.79 11.99
N LYS A 363 4.92 -12.60 11.51
CA LYS A 363 4.20 -13.59 10.68
C LYS A 363 3.66 -12.99 9.38
N TYR A 364 2.80 -11.97 9.46
CA TYR A 364 2.18 -11.34 8.29
C TYR A 364 1.55 -9.98 8.59
N SER A 365 1.27 -9.24 7.52
CA SER A 365 0.45 -8.02 7.50
C SER A 365 -0.39 -7.96 6.24
N GLY A 366 -1.57 -7.38 6.30
CA GLY A 366 -2.45 -7.21 5.15
C GLY A 366 -3.67 -6.32 5.42
N SER A 367 -4.44 -6.10 4.37
CA SER A 367 -5.72 -5.40 4.40
C SER A 367 -6.68 -6.03 3.39
N PHE A 368 -7.97 -6.03 3.71
CA PHE A 368 -9.03 -6.51 2.83
C PHE A 368 -10.14 -5.46 2.77
N ASN A 369 -10.43 -4.97 1.56
CA ASN A 369 -11.51 -4.03 1.30
C ASN A 369 -12.49 -4.66 0.29
N LEU A 370 -13.74 -4.77 0.67
CA LEU A 370 -14.87 -5.03 -0.22
C LEU A 370 -15.72 -3.76 -0.27
N SER A 371 -16.02 -3.25 -1.46
CA SER A 371 -17.08 -2.28 -1.69
C SER A 371 -18.09 -2.84 -2.69
N PHE A 372 -19.37 -2.73 -2.37
CA PHE A 372 -20.50 -3.03 -3.26
C PHE A 372 -21.37 -1.77 -3.36
N GLU A 373 -21.74 -1.38 -4.57
CA GLU A 373 -22.48 -0.15 -4.86
C GLU A 373 -23.57 -0.45 -5.90
N ASN A 374 -24.80 -0.03 -5.62
CA ASN A 374 -25.96 -0.12 -6.51
C ASN A 374 -26.46 1.30 -6.79
N ASN A 375 -26.10 1.82 -7.96
CA ASN A 375 -26.14 3.24 -8.31
C ASN A 375 -27.31 3.48 -9.25
N ILE A 376 -28.33 4.17 -8.75
CA ILE A 376 -29.51 4.58 -9.52
C ILE A 376 -29.31 6.03 -9.95
N TYR A 377 -29.76 6.37 -11.16
CA TYR A 377 -29.80 7.71 -11.71
C TYR A 377 -31.22 8.01 -12.19
N SER A 378 -31.69 9.24 -11.92
CA SER A 378 -33.06 9.72 -12.22
C SER A 378 -34.18 8.88 -11.57
N MET A 379 -35.43 9.18 -11.91
CA MET A 379 -36.63 8.52 -11.39
C MET A 379 -37.17 7.50 -12.41
N LYS A 380 -37.63 6.33 -11.92
CA LYS A 380 -38.13 5.25 -12.77
C LYS A 380 -39.35 5.71 -13.58
N GLY A 381 -39.17 5.86 -14.89
CA GLY A 381 -40.19 6.37 -15.82
C GLY A 381 -39.70 7.56 -16.65
N LEU A 382 -38.64 8.25 -16.20
CA LEU A 382 -37.95 9.27 -16.99
C LEU A 382 -36.95 8.62 -17.98
N PRO A 383 -36.71 9.24 -19.15
CA PRO A 383 -35.89 8.64 -20.22
C PRO A 383 -34.39 8.54 -19.88
N ASP A 384 -33.91 9.24 -18.86
CA ASP A 384 -32.54 9.18 -18.35
C ASP A 384 -32.37 8.16 -17.20
N TYR A 385 -33.45 7.48 -16.79
CA TYR A 385 -33.41 6.45 -15.74
C TYR A 385 -32.46 5.31 -16.07
N SER A 386 -31.52 5.04 -15.16
CA SER A 386 -30.56 3.95 -15.33
C SER A 386 -30.00 3.45 -14.00
N GLY A 387 -29.61 2.17 -13.98
CA GLY A 387 -29.00 1.51 -12.82
C GLY A 387 -27.68 0.84 -13.18
N SER A 388 -26.67 1.00 -12.32
CA SER A 388 -25.37 0.32 -12.43
C SER A 388 -25.09 -0.42 -11.11
N ARG A 389 -24.74 -1.71 -11.19
CA ARG A 389 -24.33 -2.52 -10.03
C ARG A 389 -22.85 -2.82 -10.16
N MET A 390 -22.08 -2.48 -9.13
CA MET A 390 -20.63 -2.62 -9.16
C MET A 390 -20.09 -3.14 -7.81
N TYR A 391 -19.14 -4.07 -7.87
CA TYR A 391 -18.31 -4.41 -6.72
C TYR A 391 -16.83 -4.14 -7.03
N ASN A 392 -16.06 -3.83 -5.99
CA ASN A 392 -14.60 -3.82 -6.03
C ASN A 392 -14.06 -4.60 -4.83
N ILE A 393 -13.11 -5.51 -5.11
CA ILE A 393 -12.42 -6.33 -4.13
C ILE A 393 -10.95 -5.95 -4.19
N GLN A 394 -10.43 -5.43 -3.09
CA GLN A 394 -9.02 -5.16 -2.90
C GLN A 394 -8.49 -6.04 -1.76
N TRP A 395 -7.39 -6.75 -2.00
CA TRP A 395 -6.73 -7.55 -0.97
C TRP A 395 -5.22 -7.40 -1.07
N SER A 396 -4.62 -6.80 -0.04
CA SER A 396 -3.18 -6.72 0.12
C SER A 396 -2.72 -7.71 1.19
N HIS A 397 -1.67 -8.48 0.92
CA HIS A 397 -1.05 -9.34 1.91
C HIS A 397 0.46 -9.46 1.68
N SER A 398 1.24 -9.38 2.75
CA SER A 398 2.64 -9.77 2.78
C SER A 398 2.90 -10.63 4.01
N LYS A 399 3.50 -11.79 3.79
CA LYS A 399 4.19 -12.55 4.85
C LYS A 399 5.43 -11.76 5.30
N ASP A 400 5.81 -11.90 6.57
CA ASP A 400 7.12 -11.41 7.06
C ASP A 400 8.20 -12.43 6.69
N GLY A 401 9.29 -12.00 6.05
CA GLY A 401 10.40 -12.88 5.69
C GLY A 401 11.05 -13.57 6.90
N LYS A 402 10.93 -12.98 8.11
CA LYS A 402 11.36 -13.59 9.37
C LYS A 402 10.55 -14.82 9.76
N ALA A 403 9.32 -14.97 9.23
CA ALA A 403 8.47 -16.12 9.51
C ALA A 403 8.95 -17.40 8.81
N ASN A 404 9.53 -17.27 7.61
CA ASN A 404 10.22 -18.35 6.91
C ASN A 404 11.10 -17.77 5.79
N PRO A 405 12.43 -17.67 5.98
CA PRO A 405 13.33 -17.07 4.99
C PRO A 405 13.31 -17.75 3.61
N ASN A 406 12.96 -19.04 3.57
CA ASN A 406 12.92 -19.85 2.37
C ASN A 406 11.53 -19.89 1.70
N SER A 407 10.51 -19.20 2.23
CA SER A 407 9.16 -19.22 1.65
C SER A 407 8.41 -17.89 1.85
N ASN A 408 8.22 -17.16 0.75
CA ASN A 408 7.42 -15.93 0.72
C ASN A 408 6.00 -16.19 0.18
N PHE A 409 5.03 -15.43 0.69
CA PHE A 409 3.67 -15.35 0.15
C PHE A 409 3.21 -13.90 0.14
N SER A 410 2.70 -13.44 -0.99
CA SER A 410 2.17 -12.09 -1.14
C SER A 410 0.97 -12.06 -2.08
N ALA A 411 0.03 -11.16 -1.79
CA ALA A 411 -1.13 -10.89 -2.63
C ALA A 411 -1.32 -9.38 -2.79
N SER A 412 -1.66 -8.98 -4.01
CA SER A 412 -2.12 -7.64 -4.35
C SER A 412 -3.23 -7.84 -5.38
N VAL A 413 -4.46 -7.97 -4.88
CA VAL A 413 -5.67 -8.12 -5.70
C VAL A 413 -6.35 -6.76 -5.77
N ASN A 414 -6.73 -6.36 -6.97
CA ASN A 414 -7.67 -5.31 -7.28
C ASN A 414 -8.54 -5.79 -8.45
N LEU A 415 -9.79 -6.12 -8.16
CA LEU A 415 -10.75 -6.75 -9.08
C LEU A 415 -12.07 -5.96 -9.04
N SER A 416 -12.75 -5.79 -10.18
CA SER A 416 -14.08 -5.19 -10.21
C SER A 416 -15.03 -5.86 -11.21
N SER A 417 -16.32 -5.82 -10.89
CA SER A 417 -17.41 -6.38 -11.69
C SER A 417 -17.86 -5.52 -12.87
N ASN A 418 -17.29 -4.33 -12.98
CA ASN A 418 -17.59 -3.40 -14.06
C ASN A 418 -16.31 -2.64 -14.37
N SER A 419 -15.82 -2.82 -15.59
CA SER A 419 -14.88 -1.92 -16.26
C SER A 419 -14.92 -0.45 -15.79
N ARG A 420 -16.10 0.15 -15.61
CA ARG A 420 -16.29 1.56 -15.25
C ARG A 420 -16.31 1.87 -13.74
N TYR A 421 -15.86 0.99 -12.83
CA TYR A 421 -15.95 1.24 -11.37
C TYR A 421 -15.34 2.59 -10.94
N TYR A 422 -14.07 2.88 -11.27
CA TYR A 422 -13.46 4.18 -10.94
C TYR A 422 -14.03 5.37 -11.73
N GLN A 423 -14.96 5.12 -12.67
CA GLN A 423 -15.69 6.15 -13.40
C GLN A 423 -17.10 6.40 -12.83
N GLU A 424 -17.79 5.37 -12.33
CA GLU A 424 -19.20 5.41 -11.91
C GLU A 424 -19.44 5.30 -10.38
N SER A 425 -18.42 4.95 -9.59
CA SER A 425 -18.49 4.80 -8.14
C SER A 425 -18.69 6.12 -7.39
N TYR A 426 -19.37 6.06 -6.23
CA TYR A 426 -19.49 7.19 -5.30
C TYR A 426 -18.15 7.63 -4.71
N ASN A 427 -17.16 6.74 -4.66
CA ASN A 427 -15.97 6.89 -3.84
C ASN A 427 -14.91 7.78 -4.53
N GLN A 428 -15.24 9.06 -4.72
CA GLN A 428 -14.41 10.07 -5.37
C GLN A 428 -13.21 10.54 -4.52
N VAL A 429 -12.98 9.91 -3.36
CA VAL A 429 -11.87 10.14 -2.42
C VAL A 429 -10.49 10.17 -3.09
N ASN A 430 -10.33 9.45 -4.20
CA ASN A 430 -9.16 9.54 -5.06
C ASN A 430 -9.62 9.75 -6.51
N THR A 431 -9.81 11.03 -6.87
CA THR A 431 -10.22 11.45 -8.22
C THR A 431 -9.23 11.05 -9.31
N SER A 432 -7.94 10.87 -9.03
CA SER A 432 -6.96 10.45 -10.06
C SER A 432 -7.26 9.06 -10.65
N ASN A 433 -7.96 8.19 -9.91
CA ASN A 433 -8.21 6.80 -10.32
C ASN A 433 -9.09 6.62 -11.57
N PHE A 434 -9.88 7.62 -12.00
CA PHE A 434 -10.69 7.44 -13.22
C PHE A 434 -9.82 7.30 -14.49
N LEU A 435 -8.56 7.77 -14.42
CA LEU A 435 -7.55 7.63 -15.46
C LEU A 435 -6.91 6.23 -15.47
N ASN A 436 -7.07 5.44 -14.40
CA ASN A 436 -6.56 4.08 -14.31
C ASN A 436 -7.45 3.12 -15.11
N ASN A 437 -7.11 2.92 -16.37
CA ASN A 437 -7.83 2.05 -17.28
C ASN A 437 -7.42 0.56 -17.20
N THR A 438 -6.67 0.13 -16.17
CA THR A 438 -6.23 -1.27 -16.04
C THR A 438 -6.21 -1.75 -14.60
N MET A 439 -7.10 -2.69 -14.27
CA MET A 439 -7.15 -3.33 -12.96
C MET A 439 -6.30 -4.60 -12.98
N MET A 440 -5.18 -4.58 -12.25
CA MET A 440 -4.29 -5.72 -12.11
C MET A 440 -4.48 -6.40 -10.77
N SER A 441 -4.41 -7.73 -10.78
CA SER A 441 -4.34 -8.56 -9.59
C SER A 441 -3.20 -9.58 -9.72
N SER A 442 -2.41 -9.74 -8.67
CA SER A 442 -1.35 -10.74 -8.58
C SER A 442 -1.37 -11.43 -7.21
N ILE A 443 -1.41 -12.75 -7.20
CA ILE A 443 -1.14 -13.58 -6.02
C ILE A 443 0.12 -14.38 -6.32
N SER A 444 1.08 -14.40 -5.41
CA SER A 444 2.35 -15.12 -5.59
C SER A 444 2.81 -15.84 -4.33
N TYR A 445 3.17 -17.11 -4.51
CA TYR A 445 3.87 -17.94 -3.56
C TYR A 445 5.23 -18.29 -4.14
N SER A 446 6.28 -18.24 -3.33
CA SER A 446 7.61 -18.73 -3.73
C SER A 446 8.26 -19.49 -2.60
N LYS A 447 8.98 -20.55 -2.96
CA LYS A 447 9.77 -21.38 -2.04
C LYS A 447 11.12 -21.70 -2.67
N THR A 448 12.18 -21.42 -1.92
CA THR A 448 13.55 -21.79 -2.28
C THR A 448 13.93 -23.04 -1.50
N PHE A 449 14.43 -24.06 -2.21
CA PHE A 449 15.06 -25.23 -1.63
C PHE A 449 16.58 -24.96 -1.61
N PRO A 450 17.21 -24.78 -0.44
CA PRO A 450 18.58 -24.25 -0.34
C PRO A 450 19.69 -25.31 -0.47
N ALA A 451 19.33 -26.60 -0.56
CA ALA A 451 20.30 -27.66 -0.81
C ALA A 451 20.85 -27.54 -2.24
N TYR A 452 22.18 -27.66 -2.42
CA TYR A 452 22.82 -27.56 -3.73
C TYR A 452 22.43 -28.76 -4.63
N PRO A 453 22.05 -28.55 -5.90
CA PRO A 453 21.82 -27.27 -6.56
C PRO A 453 20.48 -26.65 -6.12
N SER A 454 20.51 -25.41 -5.63
CA SER A 454 19.33 -24.73 -5.12
C SER A 454 18.24 -24.57 -6.18
N ILE A 455 17.00 -24.85 -5.81
CA ILE A 455 15.82 -24.74 -6.69
C ILE A 455 14.89 -23.68 -6.12
N ASN A 456 14.57 -22.66 -6.91
CA ASN A 456 13.48 -21.73 -6.63
C ASN A 456 12.22 -22.19 -7.38
N LEU A 457 11.14 -22.43 -6.64
CA LEU A 457 9.81 -22.70 -7.15
C LEU A 457 8.91 -21.49 -6.85
N SER A 458 8.34 -20.89 -7.88
CA SER A 458 7.30 -19.88 -7.79
C SER A 458 5.99 -20.38 -8.39
N LEU A 459 4.89 -20.09 -7.70
CA LEU A 459 3.52 -20.32 -8.17
C LEU A 459 2.79 -18.98 -8.09
N SER A 460 2.16 -18.59 -9.18
CA SER A 460 1.50 -17.29 -9.29
C SER A 460 0.16 -17.37 -10.00
N ALA A 461 -0.70 -16.42 -9.68
CA ALA A 461 -1.94 -16.13 -10.38
C ALA A 461 -1.91 -14.65 -10.76
N SER A 462 -2.19 -14.34 -12.02
CA SER A 462 -2.26 -12.96 -12.51
C SER A 462 -3.56 -12.72 -13.28
N HIS A 463 -4.16 -11.55 -13.08
CA HIS A 463 -5.34 -11.06 -13.78
C HIS A 463 -5.12 -9.61 -14.20
N SER A 464 -5.50 -9.26 -15.41
CA SER A 464 -5.45 -7.91 -15.97
C SER A 464 -6.76 -7.63 -16.72
N GLN A 465 -7.53 -6.65 -16.25
CA GLN A 465 -8.79 -6.19 -16.84
C GLN A 465 -8.60 -4.79 -17.40
N ASN A 466 -8.77 -4.63 -18.72
CA ASN A 466 -8.75 -3.32 -19.37
C ASN A 466 -10.18 -2.75 -19.43
N THR A 467 -10.36 -1.56 -18.88
CA THR A 467 -11.68 -0.93 -18.70
C THR A 467 -12.28 -0.41 -20.01
N ASN A 468 -11.45 -0.04 -20.98
CA ASN A 468 -11.91 0.52 -22.25
C ASN A 468 -12.33 -0.58 -23.24
N THR A 469 -11.55 -1.67 -23.32
CA THR A 469 -11.83 -2.83 -24.19
C THR A 469 -12.74 -3.88 -23.54
N LYS A 470 -12.94 -3.82 -22.22
CA LYS A 470 -13.61 -4.84 -21.40
C LYS A 470 -12.97 -6.23 -21.49
N SER A 471 -11.73 -6.32 -21.98
CA SER A 471 -10.98 -7.58 -22.07
C SER A 471 -10.35 -7.93 -20.72
N ILE A 472 -10.41 -9.22 -20.37
CA ILE A 472 -9.83 -9.80 -19.16
C ILE A 472 -8.86 -10.89 -19.57
N ASP A 473 -7.58 -10.66 -19.28
CA ASP A 473 -6.50 -11.61 -19.48
C ASP A 473 -6.07 -12.18 -18.12
N MET A 474 -6.01 -13.51 -18.02
CA MET A 474 -5.58 -14.22 -16.82
C MET A 474 -4.52 -15.27 -17.13
N THR A 475 -3.60 -15.46 -16.18
CA THR A 475 -2.76 -16.68 -16.11
C THR A 475 -2.90 -17.28 -14.72
N LEU A 476 -3.55 -18.45 -14.64
CA LEU A 476 -3.89 -19.12 -13.39
C LEU A 476 -3.92 -20.65 -13.60
N PRO A 477 -2.94 -21.41 -13.07
CA PRO A 477 -1.65 -20.94 -12.53
C PRO A 477 -0.66 -20.50 -13.62
N SER A 478 0.33 -19.68 -13.24
CA SER A 478 1.69 -19.68 -13.81
C SER A 478 2.64 -20.23 -12.75
N MET A 479 3.18 -21.42 -13.00
CA MET A 479 4.20 -22.08 -12.19
C MET A 479 5.55 -21.93 -12.89
N ARG A 480 6.58 -21.51 -12.15
CA ARG A 480 7.96 -21.43 -12.66
C ARG A 480 8.90 -22.09 -11.65
N ALA A 481 9.62 -23.11 -12.10
CA ALA A 481 10.74 -23.68 -11.36
C ALA A 481 12.05 -23.28 -12.05
N SER A 482 13.06 -22.94 -11.28
CA SER A 482 14.40 -22.58 -11.77
C SER A 482 15.46 -23.11 -10.82
N MET A 483 16.38 -23.90 -11.34
CA MET A 483 17.55 -24.41 -10.65
C MET A 483 18.73 -23.44 -10.83
N GLU A 484 19.56 -23.30 -9.81
CA GLU A 484 20.75 -22.46 -9.88
C GLU A 484 21.80 -22.98 -10.89
N ARG A 485 22.84 -22.17 -11.09
CA ARG A 485 23.83 -22.40 -12.13
C ARG A 485 24.91 -23.39 -11.71
N ILE A 486 24.82 -24.61 -12.24
CA ILE A 486 25.81 -25.67 -12.05
C ILE A 486 27.00 -25.47 -13.00
N TYR A 487 28.21 -25.70 -12.50
CA TYR A 487 29.46 -25.69 -13.27
C TYR A 487 30.10 -27.08 -13.22
N PRO A 488 29.68 -28.04 -14.07
CA PRO A 488 30.00 -29.46 -13.89
C PRO A 488 31.50 -29.80 -13.93
N PHE A 489 32.33 -28.94 -14.54
CA PHE A 489 33.78 -29.15 -14.67
C PHE A 489 34.65 -28.25 -13.76
N ALA A 490 34.05 -27.57 -12.79
CA ALA A 490 34.77 -26.80 -11.77
C ALA A 490 34.48 -27.34 -10.37
N ARG A 491 35.54 -27.72 -9.64
CA ARG A 491 35.42 -28.06 -8.22
C ARG A 491 34.99 -26.83 -7.42
N GLU A 492 34.34 -27.05 -6.29
CA GLU A 492 34.01 -25.99 -5.34
C GLU A 492 35.29 -25.26 -4.88
N GLY A 493 35.19 -23.94 -4.66
CA GLY A 493 36.33 -23.06 -4.43
C GLY A 493 37.27 -22.82 -5.63
N GLN A 494 37.25 -23.64 -6.70
CA GLN A 494 38.17 -23.49 -7.83
C GLN A 494 37.76 -22.35 -8.77
N ALA A 495 38.76 -21.60 -9.27
CA ALA A 495 38.56 -20.56 -10.26
C ALA A 495 38.00 -21.11 -11.59
N LYS A 496 36.77 -20.71 -11.92
CA LYS A 496 35.99 -21.09 -13.11
C LYS A 496 36.51 -20.43 -14.41
N LYS A 497 37.76 -20.71 -14.78
CA LYS A 497 38.49 -20.08 -15.91
C LYS A 497 38.59 -21.01 -17.13
N GLY A 498 38.40 -20.44 -18.32
CA GLY A 498 38.56 -21.14 -19.60
C GLY A 498 37.34 -21.98 -20.00
N LEU A 499 37.25 -22.34 -21.29
CA LEU A 499 36.01 -22.84 -21.91
C LEU A 499 35.38 -24.07 -21.21
N ILE A 500 36.18 -24.98 -20.67
CA ILE A 500 35.66 -26.17 -19.99
C ILE A 500 35.17 -25.82 -18.57
N LYS A 501 35.98 -25.14 -17.75
CA LYS A 501 35.64 -24.86 -16.33
C LYS A 501 34.67 -23.69 -16.13
N SER A 502 34.47 -22.84 -17.13
CA SER A 502 33.37 -21.86 -17.15
C SER A 502 32.09 -22.40 -17.79
N LEU A 503 32.11 -23.61 -18.39
CA LEU A 503 30.89 -24.23 -18.88
C LEU A 503 29.92 -24.38 -17.72
N ASN A 504 28.73 -23.87 -17.93
CA ASN A 504 27.66 -23.88 -16.95
C ASN A 504 26.32 -24.12 -17.65
N PHE A 505 25.39 -24.69 -16.89
CA PHE A 505 24.00 -24.81 -17.31
C PHE A 505 23.08 -24.42 -16.15
N GLN A 506 21.86 -24.04 -16.49
CA GLN A 506 20.73 -23.91 -15.57
C GLN A 506 19.61 -24.80 -16.12
N TYR A 507 18.62 -25.11 -15.28
CA TYR A 507 17.37 -25.71 -15.72
C TYR A 507 16.22 -24.81 -15.29
N SER A 508 15.26 -24.57 -16.18
CA SER A 508 14.03 -23.87 -15.87
C SER A 508 12.83 -24.52 -16.53
N MET A 509 11.69 -24.42 -15.86
CA MET A 509 10.40 -24.95 -16.29
C MET A 509 9.36 -23.86 -16.06
N GLN A 510 8.55 -23.56 -17.09
CA GLN A 510 7.42 -22.65 -17.03
C GLN A 510 6.15 -23.41 -17.44
N ALA A 511 5.19 -23.54 -16.53
CA ALA A 511 3.88 -24.10 -16.83
C ALA A 511 2.81 -23.01 -16.65
N ASP A 512 2.21 -22.58 -17.76
CA ASP A 512 1.19 -21.53 -17.80
C ASP A 512 -0.16 -22.13 -18.18
N ASN A 513 -1.22 -21.62 -17.58
CA ASN A 513 -2.60 -21.81 -18.02
C ASN A 513 -3.25 -20.44 -18.19
N ARG A 514 -3.58 -20.08 -19.44
CA ARG A 514 -4.02 -18.73 -19.84
C ARG A 514 -5.47 -18.72 -20.30
N PHE A 515 -6.17 -17.67 -19.90
CA PHE A 515 -7.54 -17.37 -20.29
C PHE A 515 -7.57 -15.94 -20.84
N ALA A 516 -8.21 -15.76 -21.99
CA ALA A 516 -8.55 -14.44 -22.53
C ALA A 516 -10.07 -14.41 -22.73
N THR A 517 -10.75 -13.45 -22.09
CA THR A 517 -12.21 -13.36 -22.08
C THR A 517 -12.66 -11.90 -22.03
N TYR A 518 -13.97 -11.67 -21.97
CA TYR A 518 -14.55 -10.35 -21.74
C TYR A 518 -15.26 -10.32 -20.38
N ASP A 519 -15.43 -9.13 -19.82
CA ASP A 519 -16.12 -8.86 -18.53
C ASP A 519 -17.48 -9.62 -18.44
N SER A 520 -18.30 -9.56 -19.51
CA SER A 520 -19.59 -10.26 -19.62
C SER A 520 -19.53 -11.79 -19.70
N LEU A 521 -18.33 -12.37 -19.83
CA LEU A 521 -18.08 -13.82 -19.88
C LEU A 521 -17.16 -14.28 -18.74
N PHE A 522 -16.84 -13.41 -17.78
CA PHE A 522 -15.98 -13.71 -16.64
C PHE A 522 -16.62 -14.78 -15.74
N PHE A 523 -15.82 -15.77 -15.32
CA PHE A 523 -16.27 -17.01 -14.65
C PHE A 523 -17.34 -17.86 -15.38
N SER A 524 -17.76 -17.51 -16.61
CA SER A 524 -18.66 -18.34 -17.41
C SER A 524 -17.96 -19.63 -17.87
N LYS A 525 -18.74 -20.67 -18.24
CA LYS A 525 -18.18 -21.93 -18.78
C LYS A 525 -17.24 -21.68 -19.97
N LYS A 526 -17.64 -20.78 -20.88
CA LYS A 526 -16.93 -20.49 -22.13
C LYS A 526 -15.46 -20.07 -21.87
N MET A 527 -15.23 -19.29 -20.81
CA MET A 527 -13.88 -18.90 -20.38
C MET A 527 -12.95 -20.10 -20.17
N PHE A 528 -13.47 -21.22 -19.66
CA PHE A 528 -12.68 -22.44 -19.41
C PHE A 528 -12.54 -23.33 -20.66
N ASP A 529 -13.52 -23.33 -21.55
CA ASP A 529 -13.45 -24.08 -22.82
C ASP A 529 -12.35 -23.50 -23.73
N ASP A 530 -12.29 -22.16 -23.84
CA ASP A 530 -11.31 -21.38 -24.62
C ASP A 530 -9.90 -21.34 -23.97
N ALA A 531 -9.71 -21.95 -22.79
CA ALA A 531 -8.45 -21.93 -22.06
C ALA A 531 -7.29 -22.61 -22.80
N LYS A 532 -6.10 -22.01 -22.74
CA LYS A 532 -4.85 -22.53 -23.30
C LYS A 532 -3.91 -22.95 -22.17
N ASN A 533 -3.27 -24.10 -22.30
CA ASN A 533 -2.31 -24.63 -21.33
C ASN A 533 -1.03 -25.14 -22.03
N GLY A 534 0.06 -25.28 -21.27
CA GLY A 534 1.30 -25.88 -21.76
C GLY A 534 2.45 -25.81 -20.76
N VAL A 535 3.52 -26.55 -21.03
CA VAL A 535 4.79 -26.49 -20.27
C VAL A 535 5.93 -26.18 -21.24
N ARG A 536 6.89 -25.36 -20.80
CA ARG A 536 8.16 -25.12 -21.50
C ARG A 536 9.31 -25.40 -20.54
N HIS A 537 10.20 -26.30 -20.93
CA HIS A 537 11.47 -26.57 -20.28
C HIS A 537 12.58 -25.85 -21.05
N SER A 538 13.54 -25.27 -20.35
CA SER A 538 14.67 -24.56 -20.95
C SER A 538 15.95 -24.84 -20.18
N ILE A 539 16.95 -25.33 -20.91
CA ILE A 539 18.32 -25.62 -20.44
C ILE A 539 19.27 -24.68 -21.19
N PRO A 540 19.47 -23.44 -20.69
CA PRO A 540 20.48 -22.55 -21.22
C PRO A 540 21.87 -22.97 -20.72
N MET A 541 22.73 -23.33 -21.67
CA MET A 541 24.14 -23.66 -21.50
C MET A 541 25.00 -22.47 -21.95
N SER A 542 26.07 -22.16 -21.22
CA SER A 542 27.00 -21.10 -21.63
C SER A 542 28.43 -21.37 -21.16
N THR A 543 29.41 -20.78 -21.84
CA THR A 543 30.81 -20.75 -21.40
C THR A 543 31.51 -19.47 -21.85
N THR A 544 32.50 -19.01 -21.09
CA THR A 544 33.18 -17.72 -21.33
C THR A 544 34.69 -17.81 -21.12
N ALA A 545 35.47 -17.36 -22.11
CA ALA A 545 36.92 -17.31 -22.03
C ALA A 545 37.45 -15.92 -22.40
N LYS A 546 38.56 -15.50 -21.77
CA LYS A 546 39.29 -14.30 -22.19
C LYS A 546 40.34 -14.65 -23.24
N LEU A 547 40.07 -14.28 -24.48
CA LEU A 547 41.06 -14.28 -25.56
C LEU A 547 41.99 -13.07 -25.38
N PHE A 548 43.29 -13.30 -25.52
CA PHE A 548 44.33 -12.26 -25.48
C PHE A 548 44.25 -11.29 -24.29
N LYS A 549 43.71 -11.73 -23.13
CA LYS A 549 43.40 -10.95 -21.91
C LYS A 549 42.30 -9.87 -22.05
N TYR A 550 42.15 -9.26 -23.24
CA TYR A 550 41.30 -8.09 -23.48
C TYR A 550 39.93 -8.37 -24.12
N VAL A 551 39.78 -9.48 -24.85
CA VAL A 551 38.52 -9.84 -25.53
C VAL A 551 37.84 -10.99 -24.79
N THR A 552 36.56 -10.85 -24.50
CA THR A 552 35.76 -11.93 -23.91
C THR A 552 35.03 -12.66 -25.02
N LEU A 553 35.36 -13.93 -25.22
CA LEU A 553 34.57 -14.89 -26.00
C LEU A 553 33.49 -15.48 -25.08
N GLY A 554 32.22 -15.38 -25.48
CA GLY A 554 31.10 -16.06 -24.85
C GLY A 554 30.39 -16.96 -25.84
N LEU A 555 30.40 -18.28 -25.59
CA LEU A 555 29.61 -19.26 -26.34
C LEU A 555 28.36 -19.61 -25.52
N ASN A 556 27.23 -19.80 -26.19
CA ASN A 556 25.96 -20.15 -25.57
C ASN A 556 25.10 -21.05 -26.47
N SER A 557 24.20 -21.80 -25.85
CA SER A 557 23.16 -22.59 -26.52
C SER A 557 21.97 -22.73 -25.57
N SER A 558 20.74 -22.69 -26.08
CA SER A 558 19.54 -22.95 -25.29
C SER A 558 18.76 -24.11 -25.89
N LEU A 559 18.72 -25.24 -25.18
CA LEU A 559 17.80 -26.33 -25.49
C LEU A 559 16.44 -26.02 -24.86
N ASN A 560 15.37 -25.99 -25.67
CA ASN A 560 14.02 -25.64 -25.23
C ASN A 560 13.03 -26.72 -25.68
N GLU A 561 12.40 -27.41 -24.74
CA GLU A 561 11.34 -28.39 -25.01
C GLU A 561 9.97 -27.83 -24.60
N THR A 562 8.99 -27.89 -25.48
CA THR A 562 7.63 -27.41 -25.24
C THR A 562 6.65 -28.58 -25.28
N TRP A 563 5.88 -28.75 -24.21
CA TRP A 563 4.77 -29.69 -24.08
C TRP A 563 3.44 -28.96 -24.26
N GLN A 564 2.55 -29.53 -25.06
CA GLN A 564 1.18 -29.05 -25.27
C GLN A 564 0.17 -30.16 -24.91
N PHE A 565 -1.03 -29.75 -24.45
CA PHE A 565 -2.11 -30.68 -24.08
C PHE A 565 -3.36 -30.56 -24.98
N LYS A 566 -3.30 -29.64 -25.94
CA LYS A 566 -4.22 -29.48 -27.08
C LYS A 566 -3.35 -29.27 -28.32
N THR A 567 -3.59 -30.02 -29.40
CA THR A 567 -2.97 -29.83 -30.71
C THR A 567 -4.04 -29.72 -31.79
N ILE A 568 -3.70 -29.24 -32.98
CA ILE A 568 -4.61 -29.23 -34.13
C ILE A 568 -4.27 -30.32 -35.15
N ARG A 569 -5.28 -30.80 -35.87
CA ARG A 569 -5.12 -31.57 -37.10
C ARG A 569 -5.91 -30.89 -38.20
N ARG A 570 -5.23 -30.49 -39.27
CA ARG A 570 -5.90 -30.08 -40.51
C ARG A 570 -6.26 -31.33 -41.31
N LYS A 571 -7.46 -31.34 -41.88
CA LYS A 571 -7.91 -32.35 -42.85
C LYS A 571 -7.74 -31.79 -44.25
N ASP A 572 -7.52 -32.67 -45.21
CA ASP A 572 -7.55 -32.33 -46.63
C ASP A 572 -8.89 -31.68 -47.01
N PHE A 573 -8.83 -30.81 -48.02
CA PHE A 573 -9.99 -30.10 -48.57
C PHE A 573 -11.10 -31.08 -48.97
N ASN A 574 -12.30 -30.88 -48.44
CA ASN A 574 -13.45 -31.72 -48.74
C ASN A 574 -14.34 -31.03 -49.78
N SER A 575 -14.32 -31.54 -51.01
CA SER A 575 -15.10 -31.01 -52.15
C SER A 575 -16.61 -30.96 -51.90
N ASN A 576 -17.15 -31.82 -51.03
CA ASN A 576 -18.58 -31.85 -50.70
C ASN A 576 -19.00 -30.74 -49.70
N THR A 577 -18.04 -30.10 -49.02
CA THR A 577 -18.30 -29.02 -48.05
C THR A 577 -17.61 -27.70 -48.42
N GLY A 578 -16.77 -27.70 -49.45
CA GLY A 578 -16.01 -26.54 -49.93
C GLY A 578 -14.99 -26.00 -48.93
N LYS A 579 -14.60 -26.79 -47.91
CA LYS A 579 -13.84 -26.32 -46.74
C LYS A 579 -12.78 -27.31 -46.27
N VAL A 580 -11.69 -26.75 -45.76
CA VAL A 580 -10.66 -27.42 -44.96
C VAL A 580 -11.18 -27.61 -43.54
N GLY A 581 -11.17 -28.84 -43.02
CA GLY A 581 -11.52 -29.12 -41.62
C GLY A 581 -10.34 -28.88 -40.68
N ILE A 582 -10.59 -28.31 -39.50
CA ILE A 582 -9.60 -28.20 -38.41
C ILE A 582 -10.17 -28.88 -37.17
N ASP A 583 -9.60 -30.02 -36.79
CA ASP A 583 -9.93 -30.74 -35.56
C ASP A 583 -8.99 -30.27 -34.44
N THR A 584 -9.53 -29.90 -33.27
CA THR A 584 -8.72 -29.69 -32.06
C THR A 584 -8.68 -31.00 -31.25
N LEU A 585 -7.49 -31.60 -31.16
CA LEU A 585 -7.25 -32.85 -30.45
C LEU A 585 -6.77 -32.55 -29.02
N SER A 586 -7.40 -33.15 -28.01
CA SER A 586 -6.94 -33.08 -26.62
C SER A 586 -6.04 -34.28 -26.32
N GLY A 587 -4.77 -34.03 -25.99
CA GLY A 587 -3.75 -35.07 -25.80
C GLY A 587 -2.36 -34.46 -25.57
N PHE A 588 -1.45 -35.24 -24.99
CA PHE A 588 -0.06 -34.80 -24.77
C PHE A 588 0.76 -34.91 -26.06
N ASP A 589 1.44 -33.82 -26.42
CA ASP A 589 2.37 -33.78 -27.55
C ASP A 589 3.52 -32.79 -27.23
N ARG A 590 4.66 -32.92 -27.92
CA ARG A 590 5.89 -32.17 -27.60
C ARG A 590 6.77 -31.87 -28.81
N PHE A 591 7.44 -30.72 -28.78
CA PHE A 591 8.52 -30.38 -29.71
C PHE A 591 9.74 -29.83 -28.97
N MET A 592 10.93 -30.05 -29.55
CA MET A 592 12.21 -29.63 -28.99
C MET A 592 12.95 -28.73 -29.99
N THR A 593 13.47 -27.62 -29.52
CA THR A 593 14.22 -26.63 -30.30
C THR A 593 15.55 -26.32 -29.62
N TYR A 594 16.56 -25.97 -30.40
CA TYR A 594 17.87 -25.56 -29.91
C TYR A 594 18.42 -24.40 -30.73
N ASN A 595 19.35 -23.62 -30.17
CA ASN A 595 20.05 -22.56 -30.90
C ASN A 595 21.53 -22.54 -30.49
N LEU A 596 22.36 -21.89 -31.31
CA LEU A 596 23.79 -21.71 -31.05
C LEU A 596 24.15 -20.23 -31.14
N GLY A 597 24.94 -19.74 -30.19
CA GLY A 597 25.38 -18.35 -30.13
C GLY A 597 26.86 -18.23 -29.79
N ALA A 598 27.55 -17.33 -30.48
CA ALA A 598 28.92 -16.93 -30.20
C ALA A 598 29.01 -15.41 -30.08
N SER A 599 29.82 -14.91 -29.16
CA SER A 599 29.93 -13.47 -28.91
C SER A 599 31.36 -13.07 -28.56
N LEU A 600 31.79 -11.92 -29.08
CA LEU A 600 33.06 -11.27 -28.80
C LEU A 600 32.78 -9.87 -28.28
N GLY A 601 33.29 -9.54 -27.09
CA GLY A 601 33.12 -8.21 -26.49
C GLY A 601 34.37 -7.73 -25.77
N THR A 602 34.61 -6.42 -25.78
CA THR A 602 35.70 -5.78 -25.02
C THR A 602 35.25 -4.48 -24.37
N THR A 603 36.15 -3.77 -23.70
CA THR A 603 35.88 -2.47 -23.08
C THR A 603 37.10 -1.57 -23.21
N ILE A 604 36.93 -0.47 -23.93
CA ILE A 604 37.95 0.52 -24.25
C ILE A 604 37.69 1.75 -23.36
N TYR A 605 38.76 2.27 -22.75
CA TYR A 605 38.70 3.42 -21.85
C TYR A 605 39.50 4.60 -22.43
N GLY A 606 38.81 5.62 -22.91
CA GLY A 606 39.39 6.91 -23.27
C GLY A 606 39.33 7.91 -22.10
N THR A 607 40.32 8.81 -22.00
CA THR A 607 40.25 9.94 -21.05
C THR A 607 40.96 11.16 -21.64
N PHE A 608 40.17 12.08 -22.17
CA PHE A 608 40.62 13.37 -22.68
C PHE A 608 40.83 14.31 -21.48
N ARG A 609 41.97 15.03 -21.44
CA ARG A 609 42.33 15.94 -20.34
C ARG A 609 42.52 17.34 -20.91
N PHE A 610 41.90 18.34 -20.28
CA PHE A 610 41.89 19.74 -20.71
C PHE A 610 42.64 20.67 -19.73
N GLY A 611 43.34 20.09 -18.76
CA GLY A 611 44.14 20.81 -17.75
C GLY A 611 43.40 21.09 -16.44
N LYS A 612 44.15 21.35 -15.36
CA LYS A 612 43.60 21.56 -14.00
C LYS A 612 42.72 22.82 -13.88
N ASN A 613 43.02 23.86 -14.67
CA ASN A 613 42.37 25.17 -14.57
C ASN A 613 41.11 25.29 -15.43
N ALA A 614 40.88 24.37 -16.38
CA ALA A 614 39.71 24.37 -17.24
C ALA A 614 38.42 24.06 -16.45
N LYS A 615 37.29 24.66 -16.86
CA LYS A 615 35.97 24.44 -16.24
C LYS A 615 35.58 22.95 -16.26
N ILE A 616 35.84 22.27 -17.38
CA ILE A 616 35.87 20.81 -17.49
C ILE A 616 37.35 20.41 -17.53
N GLN A 617 37.83 19.68 -16.53
CA GLN A 617 39.23 19.27 -16.43
C GLN A 617 39.55 18.02 -17.26
N ALA A 618 38.59 17.10 -17.37
CA ALA A 618 38.72 15.87 -18.13
C ALA A 618 37.34 15.30 -18.52
N ILE A 619 37.28 14.62 -19.66
CA ILE A 619 36.15 13.80 -20.10
C ILE A 619 36.64 12.36 -20.28
N ARG A 620 36.02 11.43 -19.56
CA ARG A 620 36.22 9.99 -19.72
C ARG A 620 35.14 9.43 -20.64
N HIS A 621 35.56 8.66 -21.63
CA HIS A 621 34.69 7.88 -22.50
C HIS A 621 34.93 6.40 -22.20
N VAL A 622 33.85 5.65 -21.95
CA VAL A 622 33.92 4.20 -21.82
C VAL A 622 33.11 3.61 -22.97
N MET A 623 33.80 2.93 -23.89
CA MET A 623 33.22 2.31 -25.07
C MET A 623 33.22 0.79 -24.89
N ARG A 624 32.09 0.15 -25.16
CA ARG A 624 31.92 -1.31 -25.10
C ARG A 624 31.38 -1.82 -26.44
N PRO A 625 32.27 -2.13 -27.40
CA PRO A 625 31.87 -2.80 -28.63
C PRO A 625 31.66 -4.30 -28.37
N SER A 626 30.65 -4.87 -29.04
CA SER A 626 30.43 -6.32 -29.09
C SER A 626 29.91 -6.75 -30.46
N VAL A 627 30.35 -7.92 -30.92
CA VAL A 627 29.80 -8.62 -32.08
C VAL A 627 29.28 -9.99 -31.61
N SER A 628 28.10 -10.38 -32.07
CA SER A 628 27.48 -11.67 -31.70
C SER A 628 26.90 -12.37 -32.91
N TYR A 629 27.35 -13.59 -33.18
CA TYR A 629 26.72 -14.50 -34.14
C TYR A 629 25.66 -15.36 -33.44
N GLY A 630 24.47 -15.45 -34.03
CA GLY A 630 23.37 -16.28 -33.55
C GLY A 630 22.77 -17.12 -34.67
N TYR A 631 22.66 -18.42 -34.44
CA TYR A 631 22.12 -19.42 -35.36
C TYR A 631 20.94 -20.16 -34.72
N ASN A 632 19.82 -20.23 -35.44
CA ASN A 632 18.67 -21.06 -35.13
C ASN A 632 18.40 -21.91 -36.39
N PRO A 633 18.44 -23.24 -36.31
CA PRO A 633 18.13 -24.11 -37.45
C PRO A 633 16.63 -24.10 -37.77
N SER A 634 16.27 -24.68 -38.90
CA SER A 634 14.88 -25.09 -39.17
C SER A 634 14.48 -26.28 -38.27
N PHE A 635 13.18 -26.41 -38.05
CA PHE A 635 12.50 -27.51 -37.36
C PHE A 635 11.29 -28.01 -38.16
N ASP A 636 11.43 -28.01 -39.49
CA ASP A 636 10.51 -28.59 -40.48
C ASP A 636 10.00 -30.00 -40.13
N GLN A 637 10.80 -30.81 -39.43
CA GLN A 637 10.44 -32.12 -38.86
C GLN A 637 9.18 -32.13 -37.95
N TYR A 638 8.66 -30.96 -37.55
CA TYR A 638 7.41 -30.81 -36.79
C TYR A 638 6.24 -30.25 -37.62
N TYR A 639 6.39 -30.18 -38.94
CA TYR A 639 5.41 -29.68 -39.88
C TYR A 639 4.91 -30.80 -40.81
N ASP A 640 3.59 -30.88 -40.93
CA ASP A 640 2.87 -31.81 -41.78
C ASP A 640 2.28 -31.06 -42.99
N TYR A 641 1.86 -31.78 -44.04
CA TYR A 641 1.18 -31.19 -45.21
C TYR A 641 -0.28 -31.63 -45.28
N TYR A 642 -1.14 -30.78 -45.84
CA TYR A 642 -2.53 -31.09 -46.17
C TYR A 642 -2.91 -30.44 -47.50
N ILE A 643 -3.89 -30.99 -48.21
CA ILE A 643 -4.47 -30.40 -49.41
C ILE A 643 -5.38 -29.23 -49.00
N SER A 644 -5.05 -28.02 -49.42
CA SER A 644 -5.75 -26.79 -49.00
C SER A 644 -6.94 -26.38 -49.86
N ASP A 645 -7.06 -26.87 -51.09
CA ASP A 645 -8.10 -26.50 -52.03
C ASP A 645 -8.50 -27.63 -53.00
N ALA A 646 -9.51 -27.37 -53.83
CA ALA A 646 -10.00 -28.28 -54.86
C ALA A 646 -8.99 -28.55 -55.99
N TYR A 647 -7.92 -27.76 -56.11
CA TYR A 647 -6.90 -27.89 -57.14
C TYR A 647 -5.76 -28.82 -56.72
N GLY A 648 -5.79 -29.35 -55.49
CA GLY A 648 -4.77 -30.26 -54.97
C GLY A 648 -3.54 -29.54 -54.39
N ASN A 649 -3.57 -28.21 -54.25
CA ASN A 649 -2.44 -27.46 -53.72
C ASN A 649 -2.15 -27.88 -52.27
N ARG A 650 -0.89 -28.21 -51.97
CA ARG A 650 -0.46 -28.62 -50.62
C ARG A 650 -0.04 -27.40 -49.81
N SER A 651 -0.69 -27.20 -48.67
CA SER A 651 -0.27 -26.25 -47.64
C SER A 651 0.45 -26.99 -46.51
N GLN A 652 1.52 -26.38 -46.01
CA GLN A 652 2.25 -26.87 -44.83
C GLN A 652 1.63 -26.29 -43.55
N TYR A 653 1.59 -27.06 -42.47
CA TYR A 653 1.07 -26.64 -41.18
C TYR A 653 1.81 -27.34 -40.03
N THR A 654 1.65 -26.90 -38.79
CA THR A 654 2.13 -27.66 -37.62
C THR A 654 1.02 -27.88 -36.60
N ARG A 655 0.93 -29.12 -36.11
CA ARG A 655 -0.01 -29.51 -35.06
C ARG A 655 0.12 -28.72 -33.75
N PHE A 656 1.22 -28.00 -33.55
CA PHE A 656 1.48 -27.13 -32.39
C PHE A 656 0.92 -25.70 -32.53
N GLU A 657 0.25 -25.39 -33.65
CA GLU A 657 -0.42 -24.10 -33.88
C GLU A 657 -1.42 -23.75 -32.76
N GLY A 658 -1.43 -22.48 -32.36
CA GLY A 658 -2.36 -21.95 -31.36
C GLY A 658 -1.98 -22.17 -29.89
N GLY A 659 -0.98 -23.00 -29.57
CA GLY A 659 -0.48 -23.20 -28.20
C GLY A 659 0.17 -21.95 -27.57
N ILE A 660 0.30 -21.91 -26.23
CA ILE A 660 0.82 -20.73 -25.50
C ILE A 660 2.21 -20.31 -25.96
N TYR A 661 3.09 -21.29 -26.16
CA TYR A 661 4.53 -21.08 -26.24
C TYR A 661 5.08 -20.92 -27.66
N GLY A 662 4.18 -20.64 -28.62
CA GLY A 662 4.50 -20.58 -30.04
C GLY A 662 4.70 -21.96 -30.66
N THR A 663 5.12 -21.94 -31.92
CA THR A 663 5.43 -23.12 -32.75
C THR A 663 6.94 -23.27 -32.95
N PRO A 664 7.43 -24.47 -33.33
CA PRO A 664 8.79 -24.64 -33.82
C PRO A 664 9.03 -23.79 -35.09
N SER A 665 10.24 -23.26 -35.29
CA SER A 665 10.54 -22.44 -36.49
C SER A 665 10.62 -23.30 -37.75
N LEU A 666 9.88 -22.91 -38.81
CA LEU A 666 10.03 -23.50 -40.14
C LEU A 666 11.23 -22.90 -40.91
N GLY A 667 11.59 -21.65 -40.60
CA GLY A 667 12.72 -20.96 -41.21
C GLY A 667 14.00 -21.15 -40.40
N GLU A 668 15.11 -21.39 -41.11
CA GLU A 668 16.45 -21.17 -40.57
C GLU A 668 16.68 -19.66 -40.33
N SER A 669 17.50 -19.31 -39.33
CA SER A 669 17.86 -17.91 -39.04
C SER A 669 19.30 -17.79 -38.57
N GLN A 670 20.15 -17.19 -39.41
CA GLN A 670 21.53 -16.80 -39.10
C GLN A 670 21.65 -15.28 -39.01
N SER A 671 22.33 -14.78 -37.98
CA SER A 671 22.39 -13.35 -37.67
C SER A 671 23.72 -12.92 -37.05
N ILE A 672 24.20 -11.74 -37.43
CA ILE A 672 25.38 -11.08 -36.84
C ILE A 672 24.92 -9.75 -36.22
N GLY A 673 24.72 -9.77 -34.91
CA GLY A 673 24.41 -8.60 -34.09
C GLY A 673 25.67 -7.77 -33.82
N PHE A 674 25.53 -6.45 -33.96
CA PHE A 674 26.54 -5.46 -33.62
C PHE A 674 25.98 -4.55 -32.52
N SER A 675 26.75 -4.33 -31.44
CA SER A 675 26.38 -3.35 -30.41
C SER A 675 27.57 -2.50 -29.97
N LEU A 676 27.29 -1.23 -29.66
CA LEU A 676 28.28 -0.26 -29.20
C LEU A 676 27.67 0.58 -28.08
N ALA A 677 27.94 0.20 -26.83
CA ALA A 677 27.48 0.93 -25.65
C ALA A 677 28.52 1.93 -25.17
N ASN A 678 28.13 3.21 -25.07
CA ASN A 678 29.00 4.31 -24.67
C ASN A 678 28.54 4.93 -23.34
N THR A 679 29.48 5.34 -22.50
CA THR A 679 29.25 6.16 -21.29
C THR A 679 30.22 7.33 -21.30
N PHE A 680 29.75 8.54 -20.99
CA PHE A 680 30.58 9.75 -20.94
C PHE A 680 30.48 10.40 -19.55
N GLU A 681 31.62 10.49 -18.86
CA GLU A 681 31.78 11.08 -17.53
C GLU A 681 32.69 12.31 -17.62
N ALA A 682 32.41 13.40 -16.90
CA ALA A 682 33.28 14.58 -16.82
C ALA A 682 33.75 14.85 -15.39
N LYS A 683 34.97 15.38 -15.24
CA LYS A 683 35.43 16.08 -14.04
C LYS A 683 35.32 17.58 -14.27
N VAL A 684 34.60 18.28 -13.39
CA VAL A 684 34.25 19.70 -13.51
C VAL A 684 34.75 20.43 -12.26
N LYS A 685 35.37 21.59 -12.45
CA LYS A 685 35.80 22.45 -11.33
C LYS A 685 34.57 23.01 -10.62
N GLN A 686 34.53 22.96 -9.28
CA GLN A 686 33.44 23.55 -8.51
C GLN A 686 33.46 25.09 -8.65
N LYS A 687 32.28 25.72 -8.62
CA LYS A 687 32.15 27.19 -8.68
C LYS A 687 32.31 27.86 -7.32
N ASP A 688 31.83 27.21 -6.27
CA ASP A 688 31.72 27.78 -4.93
C ASP A 688 32.46 26.93 -3.89
N SER A 689 33.13 27.61 -2.96
CA SER A 689 33.72 27.10 -1.72
C SER A 689 34.93 26.13 -1.80
N THR A 690 35.57 26.04 -0.64
CA THR A 690 36.85 25.44 -0.20
C THR A 690 37.20 24.01 -0.63
N ASP A 691 36.35 23.27 -1.33
CA ASP A 691 36.66 21.89 -1.75
C ASP A 691 37.70 21.88 -2.87
N ALA A 692 38.91 21.40 -2.58
CA ALA A 692 39.99 21.26 -3.57
C ALA A 692 39.72 20.17 -4.63
N GLU A 693 38.76 19.26 -4.40
CA GLU A 693 38.49 18.13 -5.28
C GLU A 693 37.52 18.46 -6.44
N PRO A 694 37.84 18.04 -7.68
CA PRO A 694 36.98 18.29 -8.84
C PRO A 694 35.81 17.32 -8.90
N LYS A 695 34.60 17.89 -8.98
CA LYS A 695 33.33 17.15 -8.97
C LYS A 695 33.18 16.30 -10.23
N LYS A 696 32.85 15.01 -10.05
CA LYS A 696 32.46 14.12 -11.13
C LYS A 696 30.98 14.32 -11.49
N VAL A 697 30.66 14.44 -12.78
CA VAL A 697 29.30 14.47 -13.32
C VAL A 697 29.18 13.50 -14.50
N MET A 698 27.99 12.98 -14.76
CA MET A 698 27.70 12.25 -16.00
C MET A 698 27.29 13.24 -17.08
N LEU A 699 27.77 13.04 -18.32
CA LEU A 699 27.31 13.76 -19.50
C LEU A 699 26.31 12.92 -20.31
N LEU A 700 26.58 11.61 -20.41
CA LEU A 700 25.68 10.59 -20.94
C LEU A 700 25.87 9.32 -20.10
N ASN A 701 24.82 8.88 -19.41
CA ASN A 701 24.83 7.64 -18.63
C ASN A 701 24.96 6.43 -19.57
N SER A 702 24.22 6.49 -20.68
CA SER A 702 24.26 5.54 -21.78
C SER A 702 24.06 6.27 -23.12
N LEU A 703 24.75 5.78 -24.14
CA LEU A 703 24.45 6.01 -25.55
C LEU A 703 24.82 4.72 -26.30
N ASN A 704 23.81 3.91 -26.57
CA ASN A 704 23.94 2.59 -27.16
C ASN A 704 23.46 2.63 -28.61
N PHE A 705 24.28 2.07 -29.50
CA PHE A 705 23.93 1.78 -30.88
C PHE A 705 23.81 0.27 -31.05
N SER A 706 22.78 -0.21 -31.74
CA SER A 706 22.65 -1.62 -32.11
C SER A 706 22.01 -1.83 -33.49
N SER A 707 22.56 -2.76 -34.26
CA SER A 707 22.03 -3.23 -35.54
C SER A 707 22.36 -4.72 -35.67
N ASN A 708 21.77 -5.39 -36.67
CA ASN A 708 21.89 -6.82 -36.86
C ASN A 708 21.85 -7.18 -38.34
N TYR A 709 22.83 -7.90 -38.85
CA TYR A 709 22.87 -8.39 -40.22
C TYR A 709 22.30 -9.81 -40.30
N ASN A 710 21.20 -10.01 -41.02
CA ASN A 710 20.69 -11.34 -41.35
C ASN A 710 21.54 -11.92 -42.49
N VAL A 711 22.18 -13.07 -42.25
CA VAL A 711 23.12 -13.69 -43.21
C VAL A 711 22.38 -14.37 -44.36
N ILE A 712 21.16 -14.87 -44.11
CA ILE A 712 20.34 -15.59 -45.09
C ILE A 712 19.69 -14.60 -46.07
N THR A 713 18.99 -13.58 -45.55
CA THR A 713 18.38 -12.55 -46.41
C THR A 713 19.37 -11.46 -46.86
N LYS A 714 20.60 -11.49 -46.34
CA LYS A 714 21.69 -10.53 -46.63
C LYS A 714 21.33 -9.06 -46.29
N GLN A 715 20.48 -8.87 -45.29
CA GLN A 715 19.93 -7.56 -44.91
C GLN A 715 20.37 -7.09 -43.52
N PHE A 716 20.83 -5.85 -43.42
CA PHE A 716 20.94 -5.12 -42.15
C PHE A 716 19.57 -4.72 -41.61
N SER A 717 19.31 -5.00 -40.35
CA SER A 717 18.19 -4.45 -39.57
C SER A 717 18.44 -2.97 -39.24
N PRO A 718 17.39 -2.15 -39.07
CA PRO A 718 17.53 -0.74 -38.69
C PRO A 718 18.45 -0.51 -37.49
N LEU A 719 19.26 0.53 -37.58
CA LEU A 719 20.14 0.98 -36.51
C LEU A 719 19.31 1.63 -35.41
N ASN A 720 19.24 0.96 -34.26
CA ASN A 720 18.59 1.49 -33.07
C ASN A 720 19.58 2.26 -32.22
N ILE A 721 19.18 3.46 -31.82
CA ILE A 721 19.91 4.35 -30.92
C ILE A 721 19.07 4.45 -29.65
N THR A 722 19.68 4.23 -28.48
CA THR A 722 19.07 4.52 -27.18
C THR A 722 20.05 5.25 -26.29
N GLY A 723 19.60 6.27 -25.58
CA GLY A 723 20.46 7.05 -24.70
C GLY A 723 19.72 7.62 -23.50
N GLY A 724 20.50 7.89 -22.46
CA GLY A 724 20.00 8.44 -21.20
C GLY A 724 21.04 9.32 -20.53
N THR A 725 20.60 10.43 -19.97
CA THR A 725 21.45 11.37 -19.22
C THR A 725 20.68 11.98 -18.06
N SER A 726 21.40 12.59 -17.11
CA SER A 726 20.76 13.32 -16.04
C SER A 726 21.54 14.55 -15.59
N PHE A 727 20.86 15.68 -15.56
CA PHE A 727 21.42 16.99 -15.26
C PHE A 727 21.02 17.47 -13.84
N PHE A 728 21.64 18.58 -13.41
CA PHE A 728 21.29 19.30 -12.17
C PHE A 728 21.29 18.42 -10.89
N ASN A 729 22.31 17.57 -10.72
CA ASN A 729 22.43 16.58 -9.64
C ASN A 729 21.27 15.57 -9.59
N ASN A 730 20.99 14.93 -10.73
CA ASN A 730 19.92 13.95 -10.91
C ASN A 730 18.49 14.50 -10.70
N LYS A 731 18.28 15.82 -10.87
CA LYS A 731 16.94 16.44 -10.83
C LYS A 731 16.20 16.39 -12.15
N LEU A 732 16.94 16.38 -13.27
CA LEU A 732 16.42 16.27 -14.63
C LEU A 732 16.90 14.95 -15.22
N GLY A 733 16.01 13.99 -15.43
CA GLY A 733 16.29 12.79 -16.22
C GLY A 733 15.79 12.98 -17.65
N VAL A 734 16.65 12.71 -18.64
CA VAL A 734 16.28 12.71 -20.07
C VAL A 734 16.67 11.36 -20.66
N ASN A 735 15.70 10.66 -21.23
CA ASN A 735 15.93 9.45 -22.03
C ASN A 735 15.44 9.69 -23.46
N PHE A 736 16.16 9.18 -24.44
CA PHE A 736 15.82 9.30 -25.85
C PHE A 736 16.10 8.01 -26.60
N GLY A 737 15.37 7.78 -27.68
CA GLY A 737 15.59 6.68 -28.60
C GLY A 737 15.25 7.06 -30.03
N ALA A 738 15.93 6.44 -30.99
CA ALA A 738 15.67 6.64 -32.42
C ALA A 738 15.93 5.35 -33.20
N THR A 739 15.18 5.15 -34.29
CA THR A 739 15.37 4.03 -35.21
C THR A 739 15.68 4.58 -36.61
N LEU A 740 16.86 4.22 -37.11
CA LEU A 740 17.43 4.65 -38.38
C LEU A 740 17.45 3.47 -39.37
N ASN A 741 16.53 3.45 -40.33
CA ASN A 741 16.43 2.39 -41.34
C ASN A 741 17.37 2.69 -42.53
N PRO A 742 18.28 1.78 -42.93
CA PRO A 742 19.15 2.01 -44.09
C PRO A 742 18.41 1.95 -45.44
N TYR A 743 17.20 1.40 -45.51
CA TYR A 743 16.50 1.14 -46.77
C TYR A 743 15.52 2.23 -47.20
N ALA A 744 15.40 2.35 -48.52
CA ALA A 744 14.34 3.09 -49.20
C ALA A 744 12.97 2.43 -48.99
N ILE A 745 11.92 3.17 -49.31
CA ILE A 745 10.53 2.68 -49.36
C ILE A 745 9.89 3.09 -50.68
N ASP A 746 9.04 2.21 -51.22
CA ASP A 746 8.29 2.45 -52.45
C ASP A 746 7.19 3.54 -52.25
N ASN A 747 6.38 3.77 -53.28
CA ASN A 747 5.27 4.72 -53.21
C ASN A 747 4.10 4.23 -52.34
N ASN A 748 4.08 2.94 -51.97
CA ASN A 748 3.11 2.33 -51.05
C ASN A 748 3.63 2.27 -49.59
N GLY A 749 4.78 2.89 -49.30
CA GLY A 749 5.42 2.87 -47.99
C GLY A 749 6.13 1.55 -47.62
N ARG A 750 6.21 0.59 -48.54
CA ARG A 750 6.82 -0.74 -48.33
C ARG A 750 8.34 -0.67 -48.49
N GLN A 751 9.07 -1.38 -47.64
CA GLN A 751 10.54 -1.41 -47.69
C GLN A 751 11.04 -2.05 -48.99
N MET A 752 11.97 -1.36 -49.66
CA MET A 752 12.68 -1.87 -50.83
C MET A 752 14.01 -2.51 -50.40
N GLU A 753 14.51 -3.49 -51.14
CA GLU A 753 15.86 -4.07 -50.91
C GLU A 753 16.99 -3.16 -51.43
N LYS A 754 16.78 -1.85 -51.38
CA LYS A 754 17.66 -0.81 -51.91
C LYS A 754 17.98 0.19 -50.81
N TRP A 755 19.27 0.49 -50.61
CA TRP A 755 19.70 1.49 -49.64
C TRP A 755 19.14 2.88 -49.97
N ASN A 756 18.72 3.63 -48.96
CA ASN A 756 18.05 4.92 -49.09
C ASN A 756 18.93 5.96 -49.80
N ILE A 757 20.24 5.95 -49.52
CA ILE A 757 21.26 6.76 -50.21
C ILE A 757 21.37 6.45 -51.71
N ASN A 758 21.33 5.16 -52.09
CA ASN A 758 21.32 4.73 -53.50
C ASN A 758 19.98 5.07 -54.21
N ASN A 759 19.00 5.60 -53.47
CA ASN A 759 17.69 6.01 -53.96
C ASN A 759 17.46 7.53 -53.82
N GLY A 760 18.54 8.32 -53.75
CA GLY A 760 18.49 9.79 -53.69
C GLY A 760 18.14 10.36 -52.30
N GLY A 761 18.07 9.52 -51.26
CA GLY A 761 17.79 9.94 -49.89
C GLY A 761 19.03 10.07 -48.99
N SER A 762 18.80 10.33 -47.71
CA SER A 762 19.82 10.30 -46.66
C SER A 762 20.40 8.90 -46.41
N LEU A 763 21.60 8.82 -45.82
CA LEU A 763 22.28 7.55 -45.45
C LEU A 763 21.37 6.58 -44.66
N PHE A 764 20.58 7.12 -43.72
CA PHE A 764 19.50 6.41 -43.06
C PHE A 764 18.24 7.27 -43.08
N ARG A 765 17.07 6.60 -43.07
CA ARG A 765 15.75 7.21 -42.89
C ARG A 765 15.36 7.09 -41.42
N LEU A 766 15.08 8.21 -40.76
CA LEU A 766 14.54 8.22 -39.40
C LEU A 766 13.09 7.74 -39.44
N THR A 767 12.79 6.59 -38.84
CA THR A 767 11.44 5.98 -38.88
C THR A 767 10.68 6.09 -37.55
N ASN A 768 11.40 6.27 -36.45
CA ASN A 768 10.85 6.51 -35.12
C ASN A 768 11.84 7.36 -34.32
N ALA A 769 11.36 8.32 -33.54
CA ALA A 769 12.12 8.97 -32.49
C ALA A 769 11.24 9.19 -31.25
N ASN A 770 11.81 9.03 -30.07
CA ASN A 770 11.16 9.33 -28.79
C ASN A 770 12.10 10.10 -27.87
N ILE A 771 11.52 11.01 -27.08
CA ILE A 771 12.19 11.73 -25.99
C ILE A 771 11.25 11.71 -24.79
N SER A 772 11.77 11.37 -23.62
CA SER A 772 11.07 11.45 -22.34
C SER A 772 11.93 12.20 -21.32
N THR A 773 11.31 13.16 -20.65
CA THR A 773 11.97 14.12 -19.77
C THR A 773 11.20 14.18 -18.46
N ASN A 774 11.87 13.99 -17.33
CA ASN A 774 11.28 14.15 -15.99
C ASN A 774 12.13 15.12 -15.17
N TYR A 775 11.52 16.17 -14.63
CA TYR A 775 12.17 17.16 -13.76
C TYR A 775 11.43 17.24 -12.42
N SER A 776 12.15 17.23 -11.29
CA SER A 776 11.59 17.66 -9.99
C SER A 776 12.38 18.82 -9.33
N PHE A 777 11.70 19.96 -9.19
CA PHE A 777 12.14 21.11 -8.43
C PHE A 777 11.52 21.11 -7.04
N SER A 778 12.27 21.65 -6.07
CA SER A 778 11.76 21.99 -4.75
C SER A 778 12.70 23.00 -4.10
N ASN A 779 12.12 23.92 -3.33
CA ASN A 779 12.83 24.83 -2.44
C ASN A 779 12.64 24.48 -0.95
N LYS A 780 11.86 23.43 -0.66
CA LYS A 780 11.78 22.78 0.67
C LYS A 780 13.16 22.22 1.07
N ASP A 781 13.48 22.32 2.35
CA ASP A 781 14.87 22.28 2.83
C ASP A 781 15.53 20.90 2.65
N LYS A 782 16.83 20.87 2.28
CA LYS A 782 17.49 19.66 1.74
C LYS A 782 17.83 18.58 2.78
N LYS A 783 17.47 18.75 4.05
CA LYS A 783 17.86 17.84 5.15
C LYS A 783 17.00 16.58 5.25
N ASP A 784 15.73 16.60 4.84
CA ASP A 784 14.83 15.45 4.93
C ASP A 784 15.03 14.40 3.81
N LYS A 785 16.14 13.65 3.90
CA LYS A 785 16.39 12.48 3.06
C LYS A 785 16.00 11.14 3.67
N ASN A 786 15.60 11.10 4.95
CA ASN A 786 15.63 9.86 5.76
C ASN A 786 14.35 9.52 6.56
N LYS A 787 13.19 10.16 6.30
CA LYS A 787 11.91 9.78 6.95
C LYS A 787 10.81 9.45 5.92
N ASP A 788 10.24 8.26 6.09
CA ASP A 788 8.92 7.80 5.64
C ASP A 788 8.44 8.11 4.21
N LYS A 789 9.08 7.48 3.21
CA LYS A 789 8.42 7.16 1.92
C LYS A 789 7.31 6.10 2.02
N ASN A 790 6.81 5.80 3.22
CA ASN A 790 6.12 4.54 3.53
C ASN A 790 4.63 4.67 3.93
N LYS A 791 4.03 5.87 3.87
CA LYS A 791 2.56 6.02 3.90
C LYS A 791 2.00 5.69 2.50
N GLN A 792 1.76 4.39 2.24
CA GLN A 792 1.15 3.90 0.99
C GLN A 792 -0.39 4.01 0.94
N THR A 793 -1.00 4.87 1.78
CA THR A 793 -2.46 4.92 2.00
C THR A 793 -3.29 5.22 0.75
N GLY A 794 -2.76 5.99 -0.22
CA GLY A 794 -3.44 6.29 -1.49
C GLY A 794 -3.16 5.32 -2.66
N THR A 795 -2.09 4.50 -2.61
CA THR A 795 -1.58 3.79 -3.80
C THR A 795 -2.31 2.49 -4.17
N VAL A 796 -3.11 1.91 -3.26
CA VAL A 796 -3.74 0.59 -3.48
C VAL A 796 -4.73 0.57 -4.66
N ALA A 797 -5.34 1.73 -4.97
CA ALA A 797 -6.28 1.88 -6.08
C ALA A 797 -5.63 2.34 -7.42
N GLY A 798 -4.31 2.56 -7.45
CA GLY A 798 -3.56 2.93 -8.67
C GLY A 798 -3.21 4.43 -8.79
N GLY A 799 -3.49 5.25 -7.78
CA GLY A 799 -3.08 6.66 -7.74
C GLY A 799 -1.55 6.84 -7.71
N ARG A 800 -1.06 7.97 -8.23
CA ARG A 800 0.37 8.31 -8.27
C ARG A 800 0.79 9.18 -7.10
N THR A 801 2.04 9.02 -6.64
CA THR A 801 2.63 9.79 -5.53
C THR A 801 3.33 11.09 -5.97
N ASP A 802 3.29 11.44 -7.25
CA ASP A 802 3.84 12.68 -7.82
C ASP A 802 2.76 13.73 -8.17
N ASP A 803 1.49 13.42 -7.88
CA ASP A 803 0.30 14.25 -8.17
C ASP A 803 0.18 14.73 -9.64
N LEU A 804 0.95 14.18 -10.59
CA LEU A 804 1.02 14.67 -12.00
C LEU A 804 -0.30 14.61 -12.77
N PHE A 805 -1.29 13.86 -12.25
CA PHE A 805 -2.58 13.63 -12.87
C PHE A 805 -3.73 13.84 -11.86
N GLY A 806 -3.54 14.78 -10.92
CA GLY A 806 -4.38 14.95 -9.74
C GLY A 806 -3.82 14.18 -8.54
N SER A 807 -4.10 14.67 -7.33
CA SER A 807 -3.67 13.97 -6.11
C SER A 807 -4.58 12.80 -5.76
N SER A 808 -3.98 11.77 -5.17
CA SER A 808 -4.63 10.52 -4.78
C SER A 808 -5.11 10.47 -3.33
N LYS A 809 -4.95 11.56 -2.57
CA LYS A 809 -5.22 11.63 -1.13
C LYS A 809 -6.68 12.02 -0.84
N PRO A 810 -7.33 11.43 0.19
CA PRO A 810 -8.59 11.95 0.73
C PRO A 810 -8.44 13.40 1.20
N LEU A 811 -9.42 14.27 0.93
CA LEU A 811 -9.45 15.63 1.49
C LEU A 811 -9.62 15.65 3.03
N SER A 812 -10.01 14.51 3.61
CA SER A 812 -10.11 14.26 5.05
C SER A 812 -8.85 13.63 5.66
N GLU A 813 -7.87 13.17 4.88
CA GLU A 813 -6.56 12.70 5.39
C GLU A 813 -5.67 13.92 5.66
N VAL A 814 -5.03 13.96 6.83
CA VAL A 814 -4.18 15.10 7.22
C VAL A 814 -2.91 15.12 6.36
N GLN A 815 -2.71 16.17 5.57
CA GLN A 815 -1.37 16.49 5.08
C GLN A 815 -0.53 16.98 6.27
N ASP A 816 0.75 16.58 6.33
CA ASP A 816 1.65 16.85 7.46
C ASP A 816 2.09 18.36 7.55
N MET A 817 1.17 19.32 7.38
CA MET A 817 1.39 20.77 7.55
C MET A 817 1.91 21.10 8.96
N ASP A 818 1.32 20.48 9.99
CA ASP A 818 1.69 20.70 11.40
C ASP A 818 3.11 20.23 11.76
N LYS A 819 3.78 19.41 10.92
CA LYS A 819 5.21 19.08 11.11
C LYS A 819 6.11 20.28 10.83
N ASN A 820 5.82 21.03 9.75
CA ASN A 820 6.56 22.25 9.43
C ASN A 820 6.37 23.31 10.52
N ARG A 821 5.20 23.34 11.16
CA ARG A 821 4.86 24.28 12.25
C ARG A 821 5.73 24.00 13.48
N LYS A 822 5.79 22.76 13.98
CA LYS A 822 6.63 22.39 15.14
C LYS A 822 8.13 22.60 14.90
N GLU A 823 8.66 22.23 13.72
CA GLU A 823 10.07 22.52 13.38
C GLU A 823 10.37 24.02 13.13
N SER A 824 9.37 24.90 13.14
CA SER A 824 9.52 26.35 13.07
C SER A 824 9.38 27.06 14.43
N GLU A 825 8.85 26.36 15.43
CA GLU A 825 8.78 26.82 16.83
C GLU A 825 10.09 26.50 17.57
N ASP A 826 10.71 25.34 17.30
CA ASP A 826 12.07 24.97 17.79
C ASP A 826 13.22 25.83 17.20
N LYS A 827 12.93 26.93 16.51
CA LYS A 827 13.92 27.80 15.83
C LYS A 827 13.70 29.29 16.10
N GLU A 828 14.17 29.77 17.24
CA GLU A 828 14.41 31.20 17.48
C GLU A 828 15.63 31.75 16.71
N GLU A 829 15.78 31.40 15.43
CA GLU A 829 16.68 32.15 14.55
C GLU A 829 16.05 33.53 14.26
N LYS A 830 16.83 34.59 14.51
CA LYS A 830 16.38 35.99 14.43
C LYS A 830 15.63 36.28 13.12
N LYS A 831 14.30 36.43 13.22
CA LYS A 831 13.39 36.70 12.10
C LYS A 831 13.69 38.07 11.48
N THR A 832 14.59 38.09 10.50
CA THR A 832 14.77 39.23 9.61
C THR A 832 13.57 39.31 8.67
N TYR A 833 12.77 40.37 8.82
CA TYR A 833 11.44 40.53 8.18
C TYR A 833 11.43 40.45 6.63
N TYR A 834 12.59 40.41 5.98
CA TYR A 834 12.76 40.45 4.53
C TYR A 834 13.01 39.08 3.86
N LYS A 835 12.91 37.95 4.59
CA LYS A 835 13.10 36.59 4.01
C LYS A 835 12.00 35.61 4.41
N ALA A 836 10.75 35.93 4.07
CA ALA A 836 9.67 34.94 4.04
C ALA A 836 9.91 33.93 2.90
N ALA A 837 10.60 32.84 3.20
CA ALA A 837 10.89 31.79 2.22
C ALA A 837 9.65 30.94 1.92
N ILE A 838 8.86 31.35 0.92
CA ILE A 838 7.68 30.60 0.43
C ILE A 838 8.12 29.19 0.01
N PRO A 839 7.67 28.11 0.69
CA PRO A 839 8.01 26.75 0.32
C PRO A 839 7.23 26.30 -0.91
N TRP A 840 7.92 25.69 -1.88
CA TRP A 840 7.29 25.15 -3.08
C TRP A 840 7.99 23.90 -3.61
N ASP A 841 7.23 23.09 -4.34
CA ASP A 841 7.66 21.96 -5.17
C ASP A 841 6.95 22.00 -6.52
N ILE A 842 7.66 21.61 -7.59
CA ILE A 842 7.14 21.52 -8.97
C ILE A 842 7.76 20.29 -9.63
N THR A 843 6.92 19.42 -10.16
CA THR A 843 7.31 18.24 -10.97
C THR A 843 6.77 18.39 -12.38
N LEU A 844 7.64 18.20 -13.37
CA LEU A 844 7.33 18.26 -14.80
C LEU A 844 7.66 16.92 -15.45
N ALA A 845 6.78 16.40 -16.30
CA ALA A 845 7.02 15.24 -17.14
C ALA A 845 6.64 15.57 -18.58
N HIS A 846 7.55 15.33 -19.53
CA HIS A 846 7.33 15.56 -20.96
C HIS A 846 7.63 14.29 -21.75
N SER A 847 6.79 14.01 -22.75
CA SER A 847 6.84 12.83 -23.60
C SER A 847 6.57 13.21 -25.05
N LEU A 848 7.54 12.95 -25.93
CA LEU A 848 7.48 13.23 -27.36
C LEU A 848 7.75 11.95 -28.16
N THR A 849 6.92 11.69 -29.18
CA THR A 849 7.05 10.58 -30.12
C THR A 849 6.84 11.08 -31.56
N TYR A 850 7.79 10.79 -32.44
CA TYR A 850 7.75 11.07 -33.88
C TYR A 850 7.74 9.74 -34.66
N SER A 851 6.82 9.60 -35.61
CA SER A 851 6.61 8.40 -36.43
C SER A 851 6.73 8.70 -37.91
N ASN A 852 7.50 7.88 -38.62
CA ASN A 852 7.78 8.03 -40.04
C ASN A 852 8.13 6.66 -40.67
N GLN A 853 7.33 5.63 -40.44
CA GLN A 853 7.56 4.30 -41.02
C GLN A 853 7.30 4.30 -42.54
N ALA A 854 6.22 4.94 -42.98
CA ALA A 854 5.66 4.95 -44.33
C ALA A 854 5.47 6.37 -44.92
N ARG A 855 6.35 7.33 -44.59
CA ARG A 855 6.31 8.77 -45.01
C ARG A 855 5.24 9.63 -44.31
N GLU A 856 4.72 9.19 -43.18
CA GLU A 856 3.75 9.94 -42.38
C GLU A 856 4.34 11.25 -41.83
N SER A 857 5.61 11.20 -41.40
CA SER A 857 6.34 12.32 -40.76
C SER A 857 5.55 13.04 -39.65
N THR A 858 4.77 12.30 -38.87
CA THR A 858 3.89 12.84 -37.83
C THR A 858 4.53 12.83 -36.44
N ILE A 859 4.18 13.81 -35.62
CA ILE A 859 4.37 13.74 -34.17
C ILE A 859 3.12 13.07 -33.59
N SER A 860 3.24 11.79 -33.22
CA SER A 860 2.10 10.96 -32.79
C SER A 860 1.74 11.12 -31.30
N ASN A 861 2.65 11.67 -30.50
CA ASN A 861 2.40 12.14 -29.14
C ASN A 861 3.37 13.28 -28.84
N ASN A 862 2.88 14.35 -28.22
CA ASN A 862 3.68 15.39 -27.61
C ASN A 862 2.90 15.96 -26.43
N SER A 863 3.26 15.58 -25.21
CA SER A 863 2.49 15.92 -24.01
C SER A 863 3.41 16.36 -22.87
N LEU A 864 3.02 17.43 -22.18
CA LEU A 864 3.69 17.98 -20.99
C LEU A 864 2.71 17.92 -19.81
N MET A 865 2.96 17.06 -18.84
CA MET A 865 2.26 17.03 -17.56
C MET A 865 3.05 17.84 -16.52
N PHE A 866 2.33 18.53 -15.63
CA PHE A 866 2.93 19.32 -14.57
C PHE A 866 2.08 19.29 -13.30
N SER A 867 2.74 19.20 -12.16
CA SER A 867 2.13 19.34 -10.84
C SER A 867 3.04 20.17 -9.94
N GLY A 868 2.46 20.94 -9.04
CA GLY A 868 3.22 21.69 -8.05
C GLY A 868 2.36 22.15 -6.88
N ASN A 869 3.00 22.34 -5.73
CA ASN A 869 2.36 22.80 -4.51
C ASN A 869 3.16 23.97 -3.93
N VAL A 870 2.46 25.02 -3.50
CA VAL A 870 3.02 26.27 -2.98
C VAL A 870 2.35 26.62 -1.67
N SER A 871 3.13 26.77 -0.60
CA SER A 871 2.62 27.19 0.71
C SER A 871 2.67 28.71 0.83
N LEU A 872 1.62 29.40 0.36
CA LEU A 872 1.53 30.87 0.26
C LEU A 872 1.75 31.58 1.61
N THR A 873 1.30 30.95 2.70
CA THR A 873 1.59 31.34 4.09
C THR A 873 1.73 30.07 4.94
N PRO A 874 2.22 30.12 6.19
CA PRO A 874 2.28 28.95 7.06
C PRO A 874 0.93 28.23 7.28
N LYS A 875 -0.20 28.92 7.05
CA LYS A 875 -1.56 28.40 7.18
C LYS A 875 -2.30 28.17 5.85
N TRP A 876 -1.64 28.35 4.70
CA TRP A 876 -2.24 28.17 3.37
C TRP A 876 -1.33 27.37 2.44
N GLN A 877 -1.88 26.33 1.81
CA GLN A 877 -1.25 25.60 0.71
C GLN A 877 -2.17 25.59 -0.51
N VAL A 878 -1.60 25.85 -1.69
CA VAL A 878 -2.28 25.75 -2.99
C VAL A 878 -1.53 24.74 -3.85
N GLY A 879 -2.26 23.78 -4.41
CA GLY A 879 -1.75 22.78 -5.33
C GLY A 879 -2.39 22.91 -6.71
N LEU A 880 -1.61 22.69 -7.75
CA LEU A 880 -2.08 22.59 -9.13
C LEU A 880 -1.52 21.32 -9.74
N SER A 881 -2.32 20.63 -10.54
CA SER A 881 -1.86 19.53 -11.39
C SER A 881 -2.68 19.49 -12.67
N SER A 882 -2.00 19.44 -13.81
CA SER A 882 -2.58 19.55 -15.15
C SER A 882 -1.59 18.98 -16.18
N GLY A 883 -1.94 19.06 -17.44
CA GLY A 883 -1.04 18.80 -18.55
C GLY A 883 -1.59 19.40 -19.84
N TYR A 884 -0.74 19.51 -20.85
CA TYR A 884 -1.11 19.98 -22.17
C TYR A 884 -0.64 18.97 -23.22
N ASP A 885 -1.56 18.59 -24.11
CA ASP A 885 -1.30 17.77 -25.28
C ASP A 885 -1.18 18.69 -26.50
N PHE A 886 0.03 18.77 -27.07
CA PHE A 886 0.34 19.61 -28.22
C PHE A 886 -0.11 19.00 -29.56
N VAL A 887 -0.46 17.71 -29.60
CA VAL A 887 -1.03 17.05 -30.79
C VAL A 887 -2.53 17.28 -30.85
N ASN A 888 -3.23 17.08 -29.73
CA ASN A 888 -4.67 17.32 -29.60
C ASN A 888 -5.02 18.78 -29.22
N GLN A 889 -4.02 19.66 -29.08
CA GLN A 889 -4.12 21.10 -28.79
C GLN A 889 -4.98 21.45 -27.56
N GLY A 890 -4.90 20.65 -26.49
CA GLY A 890 -5.81 20.74 -25.36
C GLY A 890 -5.18 20.44 -24.00
N PHE A 891 -5.77 21.02 -22.95
CA PHE A 891 -5.44 20.66 -21.57
C PHE A 891 -6.01 19.29 -21.19
N THR A 892 -5.21 18.49 -20.48
CA THR A 892 -5.63 17.22 -19.89
C THR A 892 -6.36 17.45 -18.56
N TYR A 893 -6.67 16.38 -17.82
CA TYR A 893 -7.32 16.48 -16.51
C TYR A 893 -6.59 17.48 -15.61
N THR A 894 -7.30 18.52 -15.19
CA THR A 894 -6.77 19.67 -14.45
C THR A 894 -7.46 19.75 -13.10
N GLN A 895 -6.67 19.74 -12.03
CA GLN A 895 -7.14 19.76 -10.66
C GLN A 895 -6.42 20.87 -9.91
N VAL A 896 -7.19 21.78 -9.32
CA VAL A 896 -6.72 22.79 -8.37
C VAL A 896 -7.09 22.34 -6.95
N ARG A 897 -6.18 22.54 -6.00
CA ARG A 897 -6.31 22.17 -4.59
C ARG A 897 -6.02 23.39 -3.73
N PHE A 898 -6.84 23.65 -2.72
CA PHE A 898 -6.64 24.67 -1.71
C PHE A 898 -6.78 24.02 -0.34
N GLU A 899 -5.87 24.31 0.57
CA GLU A 899 -5.87 23.79 1.94
C GLU A 899 -5.52 24.92 2.90
N ARG A 900 -6.33 25.13 3.93
CA ARG A 900 -6.17 26.18 4.93
C ARG A 900 -6.26 25.63 6.35
N ASP A 901 -5.26 25.99 7.15
CA ASP A 901 -5.26 25.85 8.62
C ASP A 901 -6.07 27.01 9.23
N LEU A 902 -7.10 26.66 10.00
CA LEU A 902 -7.99 27.56 10.72
C LEU A 902 -7.90 27.27 12.23
N ASN A 903 -6.69 27.07 12.75
CA ASN A 903 -6.39 26.68 14.14
C ASN A 903 -7.11 25.39 14.54
N SER A 904 -8.24 25.54 15.24
CA SER A 904 -9.17 24.49 15.63
C SER A 904 -9.75 23.72 14.43
N PHE A 905 -9.96 24.41 13.31
CA PHE A 905 -10.52 23.84 12.08
C PHE A 905 -9.45 23.65 10.99
N ARG A 906 -9.79 22.82 10.01
CA ARG A 906 -9.09 22.68 8.73
C ARG A 906 -10.11 22.77 7.60
N MET A 907 -9.76 23.46 6.52
CA MET A 907 -10.61 23.65 5.35
C MET A 907 -9.86 23.20 4.09
N SER A 908 -10.47 22.33 3.29
CA SER A 908 -9.91 21.80 2.04
C SER A 908 -10.90 21.98 0.90
N PHE A 909 -10.45 22.51 -0.24
CA PHE A 909 -11.27 22.66 -1.44
C PHE A 909 -10.53 22.13 -2.67
N GLN A 910 -11.14 21.17 -3.37
CA GLN A 910 -10.65 20.64 -4.64
C GLN A 910 -11.59 21.07 -5.76
N PHE A 911 -11.03 21.52 -6.89
CA PHE A 911 -11.77 21.99 -8.05
C PHE A 911 -11.20 21.41 -9.34
N THR A 912 -12.06 20.76 -10.13
CA THR A 912 -11.83 20.44 -11.54
C THR A 912 -12.58 21.48 -12.38
N PRO A 913 -11.91 22.49 -12.98
CA PRO A 913 -12.60 23.62 -13.62
C PRO A 913 -13.29 23.28 -14.94
N PHE A 914 -12.79 22.33 -15.73
CA PHE A 914 -13.26 22.09 -17.09
C PHE A 914 -13.10 20.63 -17.55
N GLY A 915 -13.66 20.32 -18.73
CA GLY A 915 -13.67 18.99 -19.34
C GLY A 915 -14.76 18.07 -18.77
N TYR A 916 -14.83 16.82 -19.24
CA TYR A 916 -15.89 15.84 -18.92
C TYR A 916 -15.99 15.42 -17.43
N ARG A 917 -15.20 16.02 -16.55
CA ARG A 917 -15.22 15.80 -15.10
C ARG A 917 -15.20 17.09 -14.28
N SER A 918 -15.73 18.18 -14.81
CA SER A 918 -15.94 19.43 -14.07
C SER A 918 -16.68 19.15 -12.76
N SER A 919 -16.02 19.38 -11.64
CA SER A 919 -16.44 18.94 -10.31
C SER A 919 -15.81 19.81 -9.24
N TRP A 920 -16.40 19.84 -8.05
CA TRP A 920 -15.75 20.42 -6.88
C TRP A 920 -16.10 19.65 -5.61
N TYR A 921 -15.21 19.70 -4.63
CA TYR A 921 -15.39 19.09 -3.32
C TYR A 921 -14.88 20.07 -2.25
N PHE A 922 -15.73 20.39 -1.29
CA PHE A 922 -15.43 21.23 -0.14
C PHE A 922 -15.51 20.40 1.14
N PHE A 923 -14.52 20.59 2.01
CA PHE A 923 -14.40 20.00 3.33
C PHE A 923 -14.10 21.10 4.34
N ILE A 924 -14.80 21.09 5.48
CA ILE A 924 -14.35 21.76 6.69
C ILE A 924 -14.62 20.86 7.90
N GLY A 925 -13.70 20.82 8.86
CA GLY A 925 -13.89 20.04 10.08
C GLY A 925 -12.85 20.34 11.14
N ILE A 926 -13.11 19.92 12.38
CA ILE A 926 -12.19 20.11 13.51
C ILE A 926 -10.91 19.27 13.28
N LYS A 927 -9.75 19.80 13.68
CA LYS A 927 -8.45 19.10 13.57
C LYS A 927 -8.34 17.91 14.54
N ALA A 928 -8.77 18.11 15.79
CA ALA A 928 -8.55 17.17 16.89
C ALA A 928 -9.24 15.82 16.68
N SER A 929 -8.52 14.74 16.99
CA SER A 929 -8.93 13.38 16.65
C SER A 929 -10.20 12.90 17.36
N MET A 930 -10.48 13.43 18.56
CA MET A 930 -11.71 13.11 19.32
C MET A 930 -12.97 13.78 18.77
N LEU A 931 -12.83 14.76 17.87
CA LEU A 931 -13.92 15.57 17.33
C LEU A 931 -13.94 15.58 15.79
N SER A 932 -13.21 14.67 15.13
CA SER A 932 -13.09 14.63 13.66
C SER A 932 -14.41 14.31 12.94
N ASP A 933 -15.41 13.76 13.65
CA ASP A 933 -16.77 13.55 13.15
C ASP A 933 -17.57 14.87 13.03
N LEU A 934 -17.14 15.93 13.71
CA LEU A 934 -17.68 17.28 13.55
C LEU A 934 -17.07 17.95 12.31
N LYS A 935 -17.66 17.60 11.17
CA LYS A 935 -17.27 18.03 9.82
C LYS A 935 -18.49 18.40 8.99
N TRP A 936 -18.27 19.23 7.97
CA TRP A 936 -19.21 19.50 6.89
C TRP A 936 -18.51 19.26 5.55
N GLU A 937 -19.15 18.46 4.70
CA GLU A 937 -18.67 18.07 3.38
C GLU A 937 -19.76 18.41 2.35
N LYS A 938 -19.36 19.01 1.21
CA LYS A 938 -20.27 19.26 0.09
C LYS A 938 -19.53 19.13 -1.24
N ASN A 939 -20.15 18.49 -2.23
CA ASN A 939 -19.52 18.22 -3.52
C ASN A 939 -20.51 18.35 -4.69
N LYS A 940 -19.99 18.79 -5.85
CA LYS A 940 -20.65 18.60 -7.14
C LYS A 940 -19.94 17.47 -7.90
N GLU A 941 -20.66 16.40 -8.19
CA GLU A 941 -20.19 15.35 -9.10
C GLU A 941 -20.09 15.85 -10.56
N PRO A 942 -19.26 15.19 -11.40
CA PRO A 942 -19.30 15.35 -12.85
C PRO A 942 -20.70 15.23 -13.46
N ASP A 943 -21.02 16.13 -14.41
CA ASP A 943 -22.24 16.01 -15.21
C ASP A 943 -22.10 14.81 -16.17
N ARG A 944 -23.10 13.93 -16.18
CA ARG A 944 -23.00 12.64 -16.89
C ARG A 944 -23.31 12.79 -18.38
N VAL A 945 -22.28 12.94 -19.20
CA VAL A 945 -22.40 12.81 -20.66
C VAL A 945 -22.76 11.36 -21.02
N LEU A 946 -23.96 11.17 -21.58
CA LEU A 946 -24.34 9.90 -22.21
C LEU A 946 -23.54 9.72 -23.52
N ARG A 947 -22.90 8.56 -23.66
CA ARG A 947 -22.15 8.07 -24.83
C ARG A 947 -22.32 6.56 -24.93
#